data_AF-A0A103Y1U1-F1
#
_entry.id   AF-A0A103Y1U1-F1
#
_cell.length_a   1.000
_cell.length_b   1.000
_cell.length_c   1.000
_cell.angle_alpha   90.00
_cell.angle_beta   90.00
_cell.angle_gamma   90.00
#
_symmetry.space_group_name_H-M   'P 1'
#
loop_
_entity.id
_entity.type
_entity.pdbx_description
1 polymer ?
#
loop_
_entity_poly.entity_id
_entity_poly.type
_entity_poly.pdbx_seq_one_letter_code
_entity_poly.pdbx_strand_id
1 'polypeptide(L)'
;MASSLTTIEALVAKLKEEMFSKQKNDHHLHYSFISPSAYDTAWLAMIPNPHELNTPLFKGCIEWLLNNQNEQGYWGESANGDLPTIDALPATLACIVVLQKWGIGAKNIEKGLEFIHANMEKILHDHHCLLPRWFFIVFPATIELAKASGLELKFSDHMKSLISQICAENQQILGISYMDQELVQENKNFIPAKLYKDSLAFRLFRLHGFNISPKTFCWFLYDEEILDHLENNCGRFTSLLYTVYKATDLIFFGENEAEEARSFSMKMLQKISTMKNIVDDDVVILPNLSKVIEEELSVPWIARLDHLDHRMWIEQNKQGPMWIGKASFYRWSKEWGLTEMGFGREKTMYCYFAVAASTSLPHDSIIRMLVAKSAILITVADDFFDMKGSLEELQVLIEAIHKWDGKALSGPSKVIFDVLDDLVRYATNSLVLDEKIDVTEDFRDLWRETFNSWLTETTWGKSGYMPSVDEYLQTGMISIATHVLVLTSSCFLNPSLSKNKVKPSTYENITQSLMASARLLNDIQSHQKEQEEGKMNLVFLHLKENPEASIDDSIDQAQRLLEWKRKELLKHVFTDDNSDFPKQWKYLHLSCFKVFQMLFNSTNLYDTDAELQLDIERAIYIAPEYDLSQYLKPKTASNPLPEKTDLIINARYHQTPLRSYGHGRMSIRCHRLPDHAVRNVTSNVFKSPGFSLRFI
;
A
#
# COMPACT_ATOMS: atom_id res chain seq x y z
N MET A 1 11.34 -1.62 28.27
CA MET A 1 10.09 -2.17 27.70
C MET A 1 8.85 -1.48 28.24
N ALA A 2 8.66 -1.36 29.56
CA ALA A 2 7.48 -0.67 30.11
C ALA A 2 7.38 0.80 29.66
N SER A 3 8.49 1.55 29.61
CA SER A 3 8.49 2.97 29.20
C SER A 3 8.11 3.19 27.73
N SER A 4 8.45 2.28 26.81
CA SER A 4 8.18 2.43 25.38
C SER A 4 6.75 2.07 25.00
N LEU A 5 6.15 1.06 25.67
CA LEU A 5 4.75 0.70 25.44
C LEU A 5 3.82 1.85 25.84
N THR A 6 4.10 2.49 27.00
CA THR A 6 3.35 3.66 27.45
C THR A 6 3.48 4.85 26.50
N THR A 7 4.64 5.03 25.84
CA THR A 7 4.81 6.04 24.78
C THR A 7 3.98 5.72 23.53
N ILE A 8 3.92 4.47 23.10
CA ILE A 8 3.09 4.05 21.95
C ILE A 8 1.60 4.24 22.27
N GLU A 9 1.15 3.80 23.44
CA GLU A 9 -0.24 3.96 23.86
C GLU A 9 -0.65 5.44 23.90
N ALA A 10 0.23 6.31 24.38
CA ALA A 10 0.03 7.76 24.35
C ALA A 10 -0.04 8.32 22.92
N LEU A 11 0.85 7.88 22.02
CA LEU A 11 0.81 8.28 20.60
C LEU A 11 -0.45 7.78 19.91
N VAL A 12 -0.87 6.53 20.14
CA VAL A 12 -2.11 5.97 19.61
C VAL A 12 -3.32 6.73 20.15
N ALA A 13 -3.35 7.06 21.44
CA ALA A 13 -4.41 7.87 22.02
C ALA A 13 -4.48 9.26 21.37
N LYS A 14 -3.32 9.91 21.17
CA LYS A 14 -3.21 11.21 20.49
C LYS A 14 -3.70 11.13 19.03
N LEU A 15 -3.28 10.11 18.28
CA LEU A 15 -3.73 9.89 16.90
C LEU A 15 -5.24 9.65 16.84
N LYS A 16 -5.78 8.82 17.74
CA LYS A 16 -7.24 8.60 17.84
C LYS A 16 -7.98 9.89 18.17
N GLU A 17 -7.44 10.71 19.06
CA GLU A 17 -7.99 12.03 19.35
C GLU A 17 -7.95 12.92 18.11
N GLU A 18 -6.82 13.07 17.43
CA GLU A 18 -6.69 13.87 16.21
C GLU A 18 -7.64 13.41 15.09
N MET A 19 -7.80 12.09 14.90
CA MET A 19 -8.66 11.51 13.87
C MET A 19 -10.16 11.58 14.20
N PHE A 20 -10.56 11.36 15.47
CA PHE A 20 -11.96 11.12 15.83
C PHE A 20 -12.59 12.20 16.73
N SER A 21 -11.82 13.06 17.40
CA SER A 21 -12.37 14.14 18.25
C SER A 21 -13.18 15.17 17.45
N LYS A 22 -12.82 15.36 16.18
CA LYS A 22 -13.44 16.32 15.25
C LYS A 22 -14.69 15.79 14.51
N GLN A 23 -15.07 14.52 14.68
CA GLN A 23 -16.21 13.95 13.97
C GLN A 23 -17.54 14.06 14.72
N LYS A 24 -17.55 14.49 15.99
CA LYS A 24 -18.67 14.18 16.87
C LYS A 24 -19.91 15.08 16.78
N ASN A 25 -19.88 16.30 16.23
CA ASN A 25 -21.05 17.20 16.38
C ASN A 25 -21.36 18.23 15.26
N ASP A 26 -20.71 18.23 14.10
CA ASP A 26 -21.06 19.23 13.08
C ASP A 26 -20.91 18.72 11.63
N HIS A 27 -21.94 18.93 10.81
CA HIS A 27 -22.00 18.48 9.41
C HIS A 27 -21.02 19.22 8.48
N HIS A 28 -20.26 20.19 8.99
CA HIS A 28 -19.31 21.03 8.25
C HIS A 28 -17.82 20.64 8.43
N LEU A 29 -17.49 19.58 9.20
CA LEU A 29 -16.12 19.35 9.70
C LEU A 29 -15.17 18.50 8.83
N HIS A 30 -15.55 18.10 7.62
CA HIS A 30 -14.72 17.27 6.74
C HIS A 30 -13.42 17.93 6.25
N TYR A 31 -13.24 19.25 6.43
CA TYR A 31 -12.09 20.01 5.91
C TYR A 31 -11.01 20.32 6.95
N SER A 32 -11.15 19.84 8.20
CA SER A 32 -10.26 20.22 9.32
C SER A 32 -8.83 19.63 9.30
N PHE A 33 -8.51 18.83 8.27
CA PHE A 33 -7.18 18.28 7.99
C PHE A 33 -6.44 19.04 6.89
N ILE A 34 -7.09 20.02 6.24
CA ILE A 34 -6.48 20.84 5.19
C ILE A 34 -5.92 22.10 5.87
N SER A 35 -4.62 22.34 5.71
CA SER A 35 -3.96 23.57 6.17
C SER A 35 -4.61 24.79 5.49
N PRO A 36 -4.83 25.91 6.21
CA PRO A 36 -5.29 27.13 5.57
C PRO A 36 -4.30 27.60 4.50
N SER A 37 -4.78 27.77 3.27
CA SER A 37 -3.97 28.36 2.19
C SER A 37 -3.94 29.88 2.35
N ALA A 38 -2.77 30.42 2.64
CA ALA A 38 -2.59 31.87 2.73
C ALA A 38 -2.83 32.56 1.38
N TYR A 39 -2.44 31.91 0.28
CA TYR A 39 -2.68 32.38 -1.08
C TYR A 39 -4.18 32.53 -1.35
N ASP A 40 -4.98 31.48 -1.13
CA ASP A 40 -6.42 31.52 -1.40
C ASP A 40 -7.16 32.47 -0.43
N THR A 41 -6.72 32.51 0.83
CA THR A 41 -7.24 33.46 1.83
C THR A 41 -7.00 34.90 1.40
N ALA A 42 -5.83 35.19 0.82
CA ALA A 42 -5.52 36.50 0.24
C ALA A 42 -6.44 36.83 -0.95
N TRP A 43 -6.69 35.89 -1.86
CA TRP A 43 -7.61 36.11 -2.98
C TRP A 43 -9.05 36.39 -2.52
N LEU A 44 -9.56 35.66 -1.52
CA LEU A 44 -10.87 35.95 -0.93
C LEU A 44 -10.90 37.34 -0.29
N ALA A 45 -9.83 37.73 0.40
CA ALA A 45 -9.70 39.04 1.02
C ALA A 45 -9.62 40.21 0.02
N MET A 46 -9.32 39.96 -1.26
CA MET A 46 -9.33 41.00 -2.30
C MET A 46 -10.74 41.43 -2.72
N ILE A 47 -11.77 40.64 -2.44
CA ILE A 47 -13.13 40.86 -2.94
C ILE A 47 -13.76 42.08 -2.23
N PRO A 48 -14.11 43.16 -2.94
CA PRO A 48 -14.75 44.32 -2.32
C PRO A 48 -16.19 44.00 -1.94
N ASN A 49 -16.66 44.61 -0.85
CA ASN A 49 -18.06 44.54 -0.46
C ASN A 49 -18.92 45.31 -1.49
N PRO A 50 -19.93 44.67 -2.11
CA PRO A 50 -20.76 45.32 -3.13
C PRO A 50 -21.56 46.51 -2.59
N HIS A 51 -21.76 46.60 -1.28
CA HIS A 51 -22.46 47.70 -0.62
C HIS A 51 -21.52 48.76 -0.03
N GLU A 52 -20.24 48.44 0.19
CA GLU A 52 -19.21 49.31 0.77
C GLU A 52 -17.87 49.06 0.06
N LEU A 53 -17.71 49.63 -1.14
CA LEU A 53 -16.59 49.33 -2.06
C LEU A 53 -15.19 49.53 -1.46
N ASN A 54 -15.06 50.32 -0.40
CA ASN A 54 -13.81 50.57 0.33
C ASN A 54 -13.56 49.58 1.48
N THR A 55 -14.35 48.50 1.57
CA THR A 55 -14.17 47.45 2.58
C THR A 55 -14.17 46.07 1.93
N PRO A 56 -13.44 45.09 2.50
CA PRO A 56 -13.47 43.71 2.02
C PRO A 56 -14.81 43.05 2.36
N LEU A 57 -15.32 42.22 1.45
CA LEU A 57 -16.50 41.39 1.68
C LEU A 57 -16.26 40.37 2.80
N PHE A 58 -15.05 39.78 2.84
CA PHE A 58 -14.65 38.76 3.81
C PHE A 58 -13.64 39.33 4.82
N LYS A 59 -14.13 40.13 5.77
CA LYS A 59 -13.30 40.79 6.80
C LYS A 59 -12.44 39.80 7.61
N GLY A 60 -12.96 38.62 7.91
CA GLY A 60 -12.22 37.57 8.63
C GLY A 60 -10.96 37.08 7.90
N CYS A 61 -10.92 37.14 6.56
CA CYS A 61 -9.72 36.77 5.81
C CYS A 61 -8.59 37.80 6.02
N ILE A 62 -8.92 39.09 6.10
CA ILE A 62 -7.95 40.14 6.42
C ILE A 62 -7.39 39.98 7.84
N GLU A 63 -8.26 39.72 8.80
CA GLU A 63 -7.86 39.46 10.19
C GLU A 63 -6.96 38.21 10.26
N TRP A 64 -7.25 37.18 9.48
CA TRP A 64 -6.39 36.01 9.38
C TRP A 64 -5.02 36.37 8.81
N LEU A 65 -4.94 37.12 7.71
CA LEU A 65 -3.66 37.54 7.12
C LEU A 65 -2.78 38.29 8.12
N LEU A 66 -3.34 39.27 8.84
CA LEU A 66 -2.60 40.08 9.82
C LEU A 66 -2.01 39.25 10.96
N ASN A 67 -2.69 38.15 11.34
CA ASN A 67 -2.35 37.34 12.51
C ASN A 67 -1.60 36.04 12.19
N ASN A 68 -1.41 35.69 10.91
CA ASN A 68 -0.79 34.42 10.50
C ASN A 68 0.47 34.61 9.62
N GLN A 69 1.10 35.79 9.68
CA GLN A 69 2.46 35.97 9.18
C GLN A 69 3.45 35.32 10.14
N ASN A 70 4.37 34.51 9.64
CA ASN A 70 5.37 33.87 10.51
C ASN A 70 6.47 34.83 10.97
N GLU A 71 7.33 34.35 11.87
CA GLU A 71 8.42 35.14 12.45
C GLU A 71 9.46 35.61 11.41
N GLN A 72 9.66 34.83 10.34
CA GLN A 72 10.55 35.14 9.23
C GLN A 72 9.92 36.11 8.21
N GLY A 73 8.66 36.51 8.41
CA GLY A 73 7.98 37.54 7.61
C GLY A 73 7.20 37.02 6.40
N TYR A 74 7.06 35.72 6.20
CA TYR A 74 6.31 35.17 5.06
C TYR A 74 4.98 34.54 5.45
N TRP A 75 4.16 34.26 4.43
CA TRP A 75 2.97 33.42 4.52
C TRP A 75 3.11 32.24 3.56
N GLY A 76 2.69 31.05 3.99
CA GLY A 76 2.85 29.81 3.23
C GLY A 76 3.37 28.68 4.11
N GLU A 77 3.56 27.50 3.52
CA GLU A 77 4.07 26.34 4.24
C GLU A 77 5.59 26.41 4.44
N SER A 78 6.05 25.66 5.45
CA SER A 78 7.47 25.58 5.83
C SER A 78 7.89 24.11 5.92
N ALA A 79 8.97 23.73 5.25
CA ALA A 79 9.60 22.43 5.42
C ALA A 79 10.34 22.38 6.78
N ASN A 80 10.09 21.33 7.57
CA ASN A 80 10.71 21.08 8.88
C ASN A 80 10.59 22.23 9.91
N GLY A 81 9.58 23.09 9.76
CA GLY A 81 9.23 24.15 10.71
C GLY A 81 9.99 25.48 10.56
N ASP A 82 11.10 25.53 9.80
CA ASP A 82 11.96 26.72 9.71
C ASP A 82 12.39 27.10 8.28
N LEU A 83 12.16 26.25 7.26
CA LEU A 83 12.60 26.52 5.88
C LEU A 83 11.39 26.79 4.96
N PRO A 84 11.30 27.96 4.29
CA PRO A 84 10.18 28.27 3.39
C PRO A 84 10.13 27.33 2.17
N THR A 85 8.94 26.86 1.82
CA THR A 85 8.71 26.14 0.54
C THR A 85 8.58 27.11 -0.63
N ILE A 86 8.59 26.59 -1.86
CA ILE A 86 8.36 27.38 -3.07
C ILE A 86 7.01 28.14 -3.04
N ASP A 87 6.00 27.58 -2.38
CA ASP A 87 4.66 28.14 -2.21
C ASP A 87 4.63 29.44 -1.41
N ALA A 88 5.63 29.65 -0.55
CA ALA A 88 5.73 30.84 0.28
C ALA A 88 5.87 32.12 -0.56
N LEU A 89 6.47 32.04 -1.74
CA LEU A 89 6.71 33.20 -2.61
C LEU A 89 5.39 33.81 -3.14
N PRO A 90 4.55 33.08 -3.91
CA PRO A 90 3.29 33.62 -4.42
C PRO A 90 2.29 33.90 -3.30
N ALA A 91 2.25 33.09 -2.24
CA ALA A 91 1.39 33.33 -1.09
C ALA A 91 1.73 34.65 -0.40
N THR A 92 3.00 34.91 -0.11
CA THR A 92 3.46 36.15 0.52
C THR A 92 3.17 37.37 -0.35
N LEU A 93 3.46 37.30 -1.65
CA LEU A 93 3.15 38.39 -2.58
C LEU A 93 1.65 38.70 -2.62
N ALA A 94 0.79 37.69 -2.71
CA ALA A 94 -0.66 37.87 -2.69
C ALA A 94 -1.15 38.51 -1.38
N CYS A 95 -0.60 38.09 -0.24
CA CYS A 95 -0.93 38.66 1.07
C CYS A 95 -0.53 40.15 1.17
N ILE A 96 0.69 40.50 0.73
CA ILE A 96 1.17 41.89 0.73
C ILE A 96 0.30 42.77 -0.17
N VAL A 97 -0.06 42.29 -1.37
CA VAL A 97 -0.94 42.99 -2.31
C VAL A 97 -2.28 43.32 -1.67
N VAL A 98 -2.89 42.37 -0.98
CA VAL A 98 -4.18 42.57 -0.30
C VAL A 98 -4.07 43.63 0.79
N LEU A 99 -3.04 43.53 1.63
CA LEU A 99 -2.81 44.47 2.73
C LEU A 99 -2.56 45.88 2.19
N GLN A 100 -1.78 46.00 1.11
CA GLN A 100 -1.53 47.25 0.40
C GLN A 100 -2.81 47.85 -0.18
N LYS A 101 -3.64 47.03 -0.85
CA LYS A 101 -4.91 47.45 -1.45
C LYS A 101 -5.86 48.10 -0.44
N TRP A 102 -5.94 47.52 0.75
CA TRP A 102 -6.82 48.00 1.82
C TRP A 102 -6.15 49.03 2.75
N GLY A 103 -4.87 49.36 2.53
CA GLY A 103 -4.14 50.36 3.32
C GLY A 103 -3.91 49.95 4.78
N ILE A 104 -3.73 48.65 5.04
CA ILE A 104 -3.63 48.06 6.38
C ILE A 104 -2.39 47.18 6.50
N GLY A 105 -1.93 46.90 7.73
CA GLY A 105 -0.84 45.95 7.96
C GLY A 105 0.53 46.42 7.46
N ALA A 106 0.85 47.71 7.54
CA ALA A 106 2.12 48.27 7.04
C ALA A 106 3.38 47.53 7.53
N LYS A 107 3.42 47.11 8.80
CA LYS A 107 4.52 46.30 9.35
C LYS A 107 4.60 44.91 8.73
N ASN A 108 3.45 44.30 8.44
CA ASN A 108 3.39 42.99 7.81
C ASN A 108 3.86 43.08 6.35
N ILE A 109 3.50 44.16 5.64
CA ILE A 109 3.97 44.47 4.28
C ILE A 109 5.50 44.60 4.26
N GLU A 110 6.08 45.39 5.17
CA GLU A 110 7.52 45.60 5.29
C GLU A 110 8.27 44.27 5.48
N LYS A 111 7.87 43.47 6.48
CA LYS A 111 8.45 42.14 6.74
C LYS A 111 8.32 41.18 5.56
N GLY A 112 7.18 41.21 4.87
CA GLY A 112 6.96 40.37 3.69
C GLY A 112 7.87 40.75 2.53
N LEU A 113 8.09 42.04 2.30
CA LEU A 113 9.04 42.52 1.29
C LEU A 113 10.48 42.18 1.65
N GLU A 114 10.87 42.31 2.93
CA GLU A 114 12.19 41.87 3.41
C GLU A 114 12.42 40.38 3.13
N PHE A 115 11.45 39.52 3.45
CA PHE A 115 11.52 38.10 3.16
C PHE A 115 11.70 37.83 1.66
N ILE A 116 10.87 38.46 0.82
CA ILE A 116 10.91 38.29 -0.64
C ILE A 116 12.28 38.68 -1.19
N HIS A 117 12.82 39.84 -0.79
CA HIS A 117 14.11 40.30 -1.27
C HIS A 117 15.28 39.44 -0.76
N ALA A 118 15.18 38.89 0.45
CA ALA A 118 16.26 38.09 1.06
C ALA A 118 16.28 36.63 0.60
N ASN A 119 15.14 36.03 0.28
CA ASN A 119 15.03 34.57 0.13
C ASN A 119 14.65 34.09 -1.28
N MET A 120 14.07 34.94 -2.13
CA MET A 120 13.53 34.51 -3.43
C MET A 120 14.59 33.89 -4.33
N GLU A 121 15.78 34.49 -4.43
CA GLU A 121 16.87 33.97 -5.26
C GLU A 121 17.32 32.58 -4.81
N LYS A 122 17.48 32.40 -3.50
CA LYS A 122 17.84 31.12 -2.91
C LYS A 122 16.77 30.06 -3.14
N ILE A 123 15.50 30.38 -2.88
CA ILE A 123 14.38 29.45 -3.04
C ILE A 123 14.25 29.02 -4.50
N LEU A 124 14.36 29.94 -5.46
CA LEU A 124 14.27 29.59 -6.88
C LEU A 124 15.49 28.78 -7.36
N HIS A 125 16.69 29.10 -6.89
CA HIS A 125 17.90 28.36 -7.24
C HIS A 125 17.87 26.92 -6.68
N ASP A 126 17.42 26.74 -5.43
CA ASP A 126 17.31 25.43 -4.79
C ASP A 126 16.28 24.50 -5.48
N HIS A 127 15.34 25.07 -6.26
CA HIS A 127 14.26 24.33 -6.94
C HIS A 127 14.33 24.40 -8.48
N HIS A 128 15.42 24.93 -9.06
CA HIS A 128 15.49 25.33 -10.47
C HIS A 128 15.30 24.18 -11.49
N CYS A 129 15.38 22.91 -11.05
CA CYS A 129 15.14 21.73 -11.89
C CYS A 129 13.77 21.04 -11.63
N LEU A 130 12.95 21.53 -10.70
CA LEU A 130 11.76 20.83 -10.17
C LEU A 130 10.60 21.79 -9.81
N LEU A 131 10.45 22.93 -10.48
CA LEU A 131 9.34 23.85 -10.19
C LEU A 131 7.98 23.24 -10.62
N PRO A 132 6.94 23.29 -9.75
CA PRO A 132 5.60 22.82 -10.09
C PRO A 132 4.94 23.61 -11.24
N ARG A 133 4.06 22.97 -12.03
CA ARG A 133 3.42 23.63 -13.19
C ARG A 133 2.58 24.85 -12.79
N TRP A 134 1.80 24.73 -11.71
CA TRP A 134 0.98 25.85 -11.24
C TRP A 134 1.84 27.07 -10.86
N PHE A 135 3.08 26.86 -10.42
CA PHE A 135 3.99 27.94 -10.03
C PHE A 135 4.34 28.82 -11.23
N PHE A 136 4.60 28.23 -12.40
CA PHE A 136 4.86 28.98 -13.64
C PHE A 136 3.69 29.87 -14.06
N ILE A 137 2.47 29.56 -13.65
CA ILE A 137 1.27 30.36 -13.95
C ILE A 137 1.06 31.43 -12.86
N VAL A 138 1.05 30.98 -11.61
CA VAL A 138 0.67 31.80 -10.45
C VAL A 138 1.75 32.84 -10.10
N PHE A 139 3.02 32.43 -10.08
CA PHE A 139 4.08 33.30 -9.61
C PHE A 139 4.29 34.53 -10.50
N PRO A 140 4.43 34.42 -11.84
CA PRO A 140 4.48 35.60 -12.72
C PRO A 140 3.27 36.53 -12.56
N ALA A 141 2.06 35.98 -12.49
CA ALA A 141 0.84 36.76 -12.33
C ALA A 141 0.82 37.55 -11.02
N THR A 142 1.28 36.94 -9.91
CA THR A 142 1.38 37.64 -8.62
C THR A 142 2.44 38.76 -8.62
N ILE A 143 3.55 38.59 -9.34
CA ILE A 143 4.57 39.63 -9.51
C ILE A 143 4.02 40.83 -10.28
N GLU A 144 3.28 40.59 -11.37
CA GLU A 144 2.62 41.64 -12.14
C GLU A 144 1.58 42.39 -11.30
N LEU A 145 0.75 41.65 -10.56
CA LEU A 145 -0.25 42.22 -9.66
C LEU A 145 0.39 43.07 -8.55
N ALA A 146 1.52 42.63 -7.99
CA ALA A 146 2.27 43.39 -6.99
C ALA A 146 2.77 44.73 -7.55
N LYS A 147 3.36 44.71 -8.74
CA LYS A 147 3.81 45.93 -9.43
C LYS A 147 2.65 46.87 -9.75
N ALA A 148 1.53 46.33 -10.26
CA ALA A 148 0.33 47.11 -10.56
C ALA A 148 -0.30 47.76 -9.31
N SER A 149 -0.10 47.15 -8.14
CA SER A 149 -0.55 47.66 -6.84
C SER A 149 0.40 48.70 -6.23
N GLY A 150 1.46 49.09 -6.95
CA GLY A 150 2.43 50.11 -6.53
C GLY A 150 3.52 49.59 -5.58
N LEU A 151 3.73 48.27 -5.48
CA LEU A 151 4.81 47.69 -4.68
C LEU A 151 6.14 47.76 -5.44
N GLU A 152 7.18 48.27 -4.79
CA GLU A 152 8.53 48.35 -5.35
C GLU A 152 9.29 47.04 -5.09
N LEU A 153 9.23 46.11 -6.05
CA LEU A 153 10.00 44.86 -6.00
C LEU A 153 11.38 45.07 -6.63
N LYS A 154 12.44 44.93 -5.83
CA LYS A 154 13.84 45.12 -6.26
C LYS A 154 14.49 43.78 -6.58
N PHE A 155 14.84 43.57 -7.84
CA PHE A 155 15.50 42.35 -8.31
C PHE A 155 16.90 42.63 -8.83
N SER A 156 17.85 41.73 -8.54
CA SER A 156 19.16 41.68 -9.20
C SER A 156 18.99 41.40 -10.71
N ASP A 157 19.99 41.73 -11.53
CA ASP A 157 19.90 41.48 -12.97
C ASP A 157 19.83 39.99 -13.32
N HIS A 158 20.47 39.14 -12.51
CA HIS A 158 20.33 37.70 -12.58
C HIS A 158 18.88 37.25 -12.31
N MET A 159 18.26 37.78 -11.26
CA MET A 159 16.87 37.47 -10.91
C MET A 159 15.86 37.96 -11.95
N LYS A 160 16.10 39.12 -12.58
CA LYS A 160 15.29 39.57 -13.71
C LYS A 160 15.35 38.59 -14.87
N SER A 161 16.53 38.05 -15.18
CA SER A 161 16.70 37.02 -16.20
C SER A 161 15.95 35.73 -15.86
N LEU A 162 16.02 35.28 -14.60
CA LEU A 162 15.32 34.09 -14.14
C LEU A 162 13.79 34.24 -14.18
N ILE A 163 13.28 35.37 -13.70
CA ILE A 163 11.84 35.69 -13.79
C ILE A 163 11.42 35.76 -15.26
N SER A 164 12.23 36.36 -16.14
CA SER A 164 11.94 36.37 -17.58
C SER A 164 11.91 34.97 -18.20
N GLN A 165 12.75 34.04 -17.75
CA GLN A 165 12.71 32.65 -18.18
C GLN A 165 11.42 31.95 -17.72
N ILE A 166 11.06 32.09 -16.43
CA ILE A 166 9.81 31.55 -15.88
C ILE A 166 8.60 32.14 -16.62
N CYS A 167 8.62 33.44 -16.93
CA CYS A 167 7.57 34.10 -17.72
C CYS A 167 7.50 33.59 -19.17
N ALA A 168 8.63 33.31 -19.80
CA ALA A 168 8.66 32.74 -21.16
C ALA A 168 8.10 31.32 -21.18
N GLU A 169 8.43 30.50 -20.18
CA GLU A 169 7.86 29.17 -19.99
C GLU A 169 6.35 29.25 -19.69
N ASN A 170 5.89 30.24 -18.91
CA ASN A 170 4.47 30.53 -18.71
C ASN A 170 3.74 30.82 -20.03
N GLN A 171 4.32 31.65 -20.92
CA GLN A 171 3.73 31.93 -22.23
C GLN A 171 3.65 30.68 -23.12
N GLN A 172 4.62 29.77 -23.01
CA GLN A 172 4.57 28.49 -23.70
C GLN A 172 3.49 27.57 -23.11
N ILE A 173 3.38 27.49 -21.77
CA ILE A 173 2.36 26.69 -21.05
C ILE A 173 0.94 27.22 -21.34
N LEU A 174 0.75 28.54 -21.28
CA LEU A 174 -0.50 29.20 -21.62
C LEU A 174 -0.80 29.05 -23.11
N GLY A 175 0.19 29.17 -23.99
CA GLY A 175 0.04 28.92 -25.43
C GLY A 175 -0.46 27.51 -25.72
N ILE A 176 0.10 26.49 -25.05
CA ILE A 176 -0.41 25.11 -25.11
C ILE A 176 -1.82 25.03 -24.53
N SER A 177 -2.09 25.69 -23.39
CA SER A 177 -3.41 25.72 -22.75
C SER A 177 -4.50 26.43 -23.58
N TYR A 178 -4.15 27.46 -24.35
CA TYR A 178 -5.07 28.19 -25.23
C TYR A 178 -5.35 27.40 -26.51
N MET A 179 -4.35 26.69 -27.03
CA MET A 179 -4.56 25.75 -28.15
C MET A 179 -5.38 24.51 -27.70
N ASP A 180 -5.24 24.07 -26.45
CA ASP A 180 -6.10 23.05 -25.83
C ASP A 180 -7.52 23.58 -25.54
N GLN A 181 -7.69 24.89 -25.27
CA GLN A 181 -9.00 25.49 -25.00
C GLN A 181 -9.90 25.62 -26.24
N GLU A 182 -9.35 25.62 -27.45
CA GLU A 182 -10.14 25.57 -28.69
C GLU A 182 -10.63 24.15 -29.06
N LEU A 183 -10.27 23.12 -28.28
CA LEU A 183 -10.77 21.76 -28.45
C LEU A 183 -11.38 21.19 -27.16
N VAL A 184 -12.63 21.57 -26.91
CA VAL A 184 -13.68 20.74 -26.24
C VAL A 184 -13.49 20.38 -24.74
N GLN A 185 -14.39 20.98 -23.95
CA GLN A 185 -15.03 20.51 -22.69
C GLN A 185 -14.44 20.92 -21.32
N GLU A 186 -15.17 21.82 -20.63
CA GLU A 186 -15.06 22.24 -19.22
C GLU A 186 -15.10 21.11 -18.16
N ASN A 187 -15.05 19.82 -18.53
CA ASN A 187 -15.15 18.66 -17.62
C ASN A 187 -13.88 17.81 -17.50
N LYS A 188 -12.84 18.00 -18.34
CA LYS A 188 -11.68 17.10 -18.37
C LYS A 188 -10.67 17.31 -17.24
N ASN A 189 -10.60 18.51 -16.65
CA ASN A 189 -9.66 18.82 -15.56
C ASN A 189 -9.96 18.07 -14.24
N PHE A 190 -11.19 17.56 -14.05
CA PHE A 190 -11.56 16.78 -12.86
C PHE A 190 -11.32 15.27 -13.01
N ILE A 191 -10.98 14.80 -14.21
CA ILE A 191 -10.84 13.37 -14.54
C ILE A 191 -9.68 12.72 -13.75
N PRO A 192 -8.47 13.32 -13.65
CA PRO A 192 -7.38 12.74 -12.87
C PRO A 192 -7.71 12.57 -11.39
N ALA A 193 -8.24 13.63 -10.74
CA ALA A 193 -8.60 13.61 -9.33
C ALA A 193 -9.73 12.60 -9.03
N LYS A 194 -10.71 12.49 -9.95
CA LYS A 194 -11.77 11.50 -9.85
C LYS A 194 -11.24 10.07 -9.98
N LEU A 195 -10.40 9.79 -10.99
CA LEU A 195 -9.83 8.47 -11.19
C LEU A 195 -8.92 8.05 -10.02
N TYR A 196 -8.16 8.99 -9.46
CA TYR A 196 -7.36 8.77 -8.24
C TYR A 196 -8.26 8.33 -7.09
N LYS A 197 -9.32 9.11 -6.81
CA LYS A 197 -10.27 8.84 -5.73
C LYS A 197 -10.99 7.50 -5.92
N ASP A 198 -11.47 7.22 -7.12
CA ASP A 198 -12.23 5.99 -7.42
C ASP A 198 -11.31 4.76 -7.30
N SER A 199 -10.06 4.85 -7.75
CA SER A 199 -9.06 3.77 -7.64
C SER A 199 -8.67 3.52 -6.18
N LEU A 200 -8.44 4.58 -5.41
CA LEU A 200 -8.12 4.47 -3.98
C LEU A 200 -9.31 3.92 -3.19
N ALA A 201 -10.52 4.41 -3.46
CA ALA A 201 -11.75 3.90 -2.86
C ALA A 201 -11.91 2.41 -3.17
N PHE A 202 -11.71 2.01 -4.43
CA PHE A 202 -11.78 0.61 -4.82
C PHE A 202 -10.83 -0.27 -4.01
N ARG A 203 -9.55 0.14 -3.93
CA ARG A 203 -8.55 -0.60 -3.18
C ARG A 203 -8.92 -0.70 -1.69
N LEU A 204 -9.29 0.41 -1.06
CA LEU A 204 -9.62 0.45 0.37
C LEU A 204 -10.86 -0.39 0.71
N PHE A 205 -11.93 -0.27 -0.06
CA PHE A 205 -13.15 -1.05 0.17
C PHE A 205 -12.89 -2.55 0.03
N ARG A 206 -12.13 -2.99 -0.99
CA ARG A 206 -11.76 -4.41 -1.13
C ARG A 206 -10.92 -4.93 0.04
N LEU A 207 -9.90 -4.18 0.47
CA LEU A 207 -9.08 -4.57 1.63
C LEU A 207 -9.91 -4.75 2.90
N HIS A 208 -11.05 -4.05 3.00
CA HIS A 208 -11.94 -4.11 4.15
C HIS A 208 -13.06 -5.16 4.05
N GLY A 209 -13.16 -5.92 2.96
CA GLY A 209 -14.14 -7.00 2.79
C GLY A 209 -15.29 -6.69 1.84
N PHE A 210 -15.37 -5.47 1.30
CA PHE A 210 -16.49 -5.06 0.46
C PHE A 210 -16.33 -5.59 -0.96
N ASN A 211 -17.31 -6.36 -1.42
CA ASN A 211 -17.38 -6.86 -2.79
C ASN A 211 -17.86 -5.75 -3.74
N ILE A 212 -16.91 -5.00 -4.28
CA ILE A 212 -17.16 -3.91 -5.23
C ILE A 212 -16.61 -4.23 -6.63
N SER A 213 -17.33 -3.79 -7.65
CA SER A 213 -16.98 -4.02 -9.05
C SER A 213 -15.83 -3.10 -9.49
N PRO A 214 -14.85 -3.60 -10.27
CA PRO A 214 -13.77 -2.78 -10.83
C PRO A 214 -14.28 -1.70 -11.80
N LYS A 215 -15.49 -1.87 -12.36
CA LYS A 215 -16.16 -0.83 -13.18
C LYS A 215 -16.31 0.52 -12.47
N THR A 216 -16.25 0.53 -11.14
CA THR A 216 -16.27 1.76 -10.33
C THR A 216 -15.07 2.67 -10.58
N PHE A 217 -13.91 2.13 -10.99
CA PHE A 217 -12.72 2.92 -11.35
C PHE A 217 -12.25 2.69 -12.80
N CYS A 218 -12.49 1.51 -13.39
CA CYS A 218 -12.12 1.18 -14.78
C CYS A 218 -12.93 1.94 -15.86
N TRP A 219 -13.78 2.90 -15.47
CA TRP A 219 -14.59 3.67 -16.42
C TRP A 219 -13.75 4.45 -17.45
N PHE A 220 -12.49 4.75 -17.15
CA PHE A 220 -11.57 5.45 -18.04
C PHE A 220 -11.16 4.64 -19.27
N LEU A 221 -11.25 3.30 -19.22
CA LEU A 221 -10.90 2.42 -20.34
C LEU A 221 -11.89 2.53 -21.52
N TYR A 222 -13.08 3.06 -21.28
CA TYR A 222 -14.13 3.16 -22.29
C TYR A 222 -14.15 4.51 -23.02
N ASP A 223 -13.16 5.37 -22.76
CA ASP A 223 -13.05 6.70 -23.35
C ASP A 223 -11.65 6.87 -23.97
N GLU A 224 -11.59 6.77 -25.29
CA GLU A 224 -10.33 6.87 -26.06
C GLU A 224 -9.65 8.23 -25.86
N GLU A 225 -10.41 9.32 -25.67
CA GLU A 225 -9.83 10.64 -25.46
C GLU A 225 -9.16 10.74 -24.08
N ILE A 226 -9.73 10.10 -23.06
CA ILE A 226 -9.10 10.02 -21.74
C ILE A 226 -7.83 9.18 -21.80
N LEU A 227 -7.87 8.04 -22.50
CA LEU A 227 -6.70 7.17 -22.66
C LEU A 227 -5.55 7.90 -23.38
N ASP A 228 -5.84 8.56 -24.49
CA ASP A 228 -4.86 9.37 -25.24
C ASP A 228 -4.30 10.50 -24.37
N HIS A 229 -5.15 11.19 -23.61
CA HIS A 229 -4.72 12.24 -22.69
C HIS A 229 -3.76 11.71 -21.61
N LEU A 230 -4.08 10.57 -20.99
CA LEU A 230 -3.24 9.92 -19.99
C LEU A 230 -1.92 9.41 -20.60
N GLU A 231 -1.93 8.85 -21.81
CA GLU A 231 -0.74 8.31 -22.47
C GLU A 231 0.23 9.41 -22.93
N ASN A 232 -0.30 10.52 -23.45
CA ASN A 232 0.47 11.68 -23.89
C ASN A 232 1.01 12.53 -22.73
N ASN A 233 0.36 12.46 -21.57
CA ASN A 233 0.74 13.21 -20.35
C ASN A 233 1.17 12.31 -19.19
N CYS A 234 1.57 11.06 -19.45
CA CYS A 234 1.85 10.06 -18.40
C CYS A 234 2.84 10.52 -17.32
N GLY A 235 3.90 11.25 -17.70
CA GLY A 235 4.86 11.81 -16.74
C GLY A 235 4.24 12.82 -15.76
N ARG A 236 3.15 13.49 -16.14
CA ARG A 236 2.35 14.32 -15.24
C ARG A 236 1.59 13.40 -14.29
N PHE A 237 0.81 12.47 -14.82
CA PHE A 237 -0.09 11.61 -14.03
C PHE A 237 0.57 10.42 -13.31
N THR A 238 1.82 10.56 -12.87
CA THR A 238 2.61 9.45 -12.30
C THR A 238 1.96 8.87 -11.04
N SER A 239 1.57 9.70 -10.08
CA SER A 239 0.93 9.27 -8.82
C SER A 239 -0.46 8.64 -9.03
N LEU A 240 -1.20 9.17 -10.02
CA LEU A 240 -2.49 8.61 -10.45
C LEU A 240 -2.32 7.21 -11.06
N LEU A 241 -1.43 7.07 -12.04
CA LEU A 241 -1.17 5.80 -12.72
C LEU A 241 -0.64 4.75 -11.75
N TYR A 242 0.19 5.16 -10.80
CA TYR A 242 0.62 4.34 -9.67
C TYR A 242 -0.58 3.87 -8.83
N THR A 243 -1.50 4.77 -8.48
CA THR A 243 -2.70 4.43 -7.69
C THR A 243 -3.63 3.47 -8.44
N VAL A 244 -3.80 3.64 -9.76
CA VAL A 244 -4.53 2.70 -10.63
C VAL A 244 -3.84 1.34 -10.61
N TYR A 245 -2.53 1.30 -10.81
CA TYR A 245 -1.75 0.05 -10.76
C TYR A 245 -1.93 -0.66 -9.41
N LYS A 246 -1.83 0.05 -8.28
CA LYS A 246 -2.07 -0.51 -6.94
C LYS A 246 -3.50 -1.03 -6.78
N ALA A 247 -4.51 -0.34 -7.31
CA ALA A 247 -5.88 -0.82 -7.22
C ALA A 247 -6.05 -2.22 -7.86
N THR A 248 -5.30 -2.48 -8.94
CA THR A 248 -5.34 -3.75 -9.68
C THR A 248 -4.64 -4.92 -8.98
N ASP A 249 -3.98 -4.73 -7.84
CA ASP A 249 -3.41 -5.85 -7.07
C ASP A 249 -4.49 -6.78 -6.49
N LEU A 250 -5.72 -6.28 -6.34
CA LEU A 250 -6.83 -6.96 -5.68
C LEU A 250 -7.83 -7.57 -6.66
N ILE A 251 -7.42 -7.84 -7.91
CA ILE A 251 -8.27 -8.42 -8.97
C ILE A 251 -8.78 -9.82 -8.60
N PHE A 252 -10.06 -10.08 -8.90
CA PHE A 252 -10.66 -11.41 -8.82
C PHE A 252 -10.82 -12.03 -10.21
N PHE A 253 -11.13 -13.33 -10.23
CA PHE A 253 -11.35 -14.06 -11.47
C PHE A 253 -12.51 -13.48 -12.29
N GLY A 254 -12.29 -13.31 -13.60
CA GLY A 254 -13.29 -12.80 -14.55
C GLY A 254 -13.38 -11.28 -14.65
N GLU A 255 -12.49 -10.54 -13.98
CA GLU A 255 -12.48 -9.08 -13.96
C GLU A 255 -11.53 -8.50 -15.03
N ASN A 256 -11.85 -8.80 -16.29
CA ASN A 256 -11.02 -8.43 -17.45
C ASN A 256 -10.75 -6.93 -17.53
N GLU A 257 -11.71 -6.08 -17.16
CA GLU A 257 -11.51 -4.62 -17.15
C GLU A 257 -10.39 -4.17 -16.20
N ALA A 258 -10.22 -4.88 -15.09
CA ALA A 258 -9.14 -4.56 -14.15
C ALA A 258 -7.79 -5.08 -14.66
N GLU A 259 -7.78 -6.18 -15.41
CA GLU A 259 -6.57 -6.68 -16.09
C GLU A 259 -6.11 -5.70 -17.19
N GLU A 260 -7.04 -5.15 -17.96
CA GLU A 260 -6.77 -4.08 -18.92
C GLU A 260 -6.23 -2.83 -18.24
N ALA A 261 -6.83 -2.40 -17.12
CA ALA A 261 -6.35 -1.27 -16.33
C ALA A 261 -4.93 -1.50 -15.77
N ARG A 262 -4.62 -2.75 -15.37
CA ARG A 262 -3.27 -3.14 -14.91
C ARG A 262 -2.26 -3.04 -16.04
N SER A 263 -2.59 -3.59 -17.21
CA SER A 263 -1.72 -3.55 -18.39
C SER A 263 -1.43 -2.11 -18.82
N PHE A 264 -2.48 -1.28 -18.90
CA PHE A 264 -2.37 0.13 -19.24
C PHE A 264 -1.48 0.89 -18.26
N SER A 265 -1.79 0.83 -16.96
CA SER A 265 -1.04 1.56 -15.93
C SER A 265 0.42 1.08 -15.85
N MET A 266 0.67 -0.23 -15.94
CA MET A 266 2.02 -0.79 -15.97
C MET A 266 2.84 -0.28 -17.16
N LYS A 267 2.27 -0.31 -18.38
CA LYS A 267 2.92 0.22 -19.59
C LYS A 267 3.29 1.70 -19.42
N MET A 268 2.39 2.49 -18.82
CA MET A 268 2.66 3.91 -18.58
C MET A 268 3.75 4.13 -17.53
N LEU A 269 3.74 3.40 -16.42
CA LEU A 269 4.77 3.50 -15.37
C LEU A 269 6.16 3.08 -15.88
N GLN A 270 6.23 2.05 -16.73
CA GLN A 270 7.46 1.65 -17.42
C GLN A 270 7.95 2.74 -18.37
N LYS A 271 7.05 3.37 -19.15
CA LYS A 271 7.39 4.51 -20.01
C LYS A 271 7.96 5.67 -19.19
N ILE A 272 7.36 5.99 -18.04
CA ILE A 272 7.82 7.07 -17.14
C ILE A 272 9.23 6.76 -16.60
N SER A 273 9.52 5.52 -16.25
CA SER A 273 10.84 5.09 -15.74
C SER A 273 11.99 5.32 -16.74
N THR A 274 11.68 5.48 -18.03
CA THR A 274 12.66 5.80 -19.08
C THR A 274 12.85 7.31 -19.32
N MET A 275 12.04 8.17 -18.70
CA MET A 275 12.11 9.62 -18.85
C MET A 275 13.14 10.23 -17.87
N LYS A 276 14.00 11.14 -18.36
CA LYS A 276 15.08 11.77 -17.56
C LYS A 276 14.60 12.86 -16.58
N ASN A 277 13.41 13.40 -16.78
CA ASN A 277 12.84 14.49 -15.97
C ASN A 277 11.44 14.08 -15.50
N ILE A 278 11.35 13.53 -14.28
CA ILE A 278 10.07 13.23 -13.64
C ILE A 278 9.60 14.52 -12.95
N VAL A 279 8.49 15.08 -13.43
CA VAL A 279 7.79 16.16 -12.72
C VAL A 279 6.81 15.46 -11.79
N ASP A 280 6.98 15.62 -10.48
CA ASP A 280 6.03 15.10 -9.49
C ASP A 280 4.66 15.75 -9.74
N ASP A 281 3.58 14.96 -9.69
CA ASP A 281 2.24 15.47 -9.99
C ASP A 281 1.75 16.32 -8.80
N ASP A 282 1.11 17.45 -9.07
CA ASP A 282 0.58 18.41 -8.07
C ASP A 282 -0.52 17.81 -7.14
N VAL A 283 -0.82 16.51 -7.26
CA VAL A 283 -1.92 15.82 -6.59
C VAL A 283 -1.51 15.17 -5.27
N VAL A 284 -0.32 14.56 -5.18
CA VAL A 284 0.22 13.97 -3.94
C VAL A 284 1.75 13.99 -3.98
N ILE A 285 2.39 14.70 -3.06
CA ILE A 285 3.85 14.68 -2.88
C ILE A 285 4.22 13.38 -2.16
N LEU A 286 4.68 12.37 -2.90
CA LEU A 286 5.33 11.19 -2.32
C LEU A 286 6.85 11.37 -2.40
N PRO A 287 7.57 11.45 -1.25
CA PRO A 287 9.02 11.44 -1.27
C PRO A 287 9.54 10.20 -2.02
N ASN A 288 10.42 10.40 -3.01
CA ASN A 288 11.05 9.34 -3.81
C ASN A 288 10.09 8.43 -4.62
N LEU A 289 9.00 8.98 -5.17
CA LEU A 289 8.00 8.23 -5.96
C LEU A 289 8.59 7.36 -7.09
N SER A 290 9.64 7.82 -7.79
CA SER A 290 10.32 7.02 -8.82
C SER A 290 10.84 5.69 -8.29
N LYS A 291 11.50 5.72 -7.12
CA LYS A 291 12.06 4.52 -6.50
C LYS A 291 10.96 3.56 -6.05
N VAL A 292 9.87 4.10 -5.49
CA VAL A 292 8.69 3.32 -5.10
C VAL A 292 8.09 2.61 -6.32
N ILE A 293 7.97 3.30 -7.46
CA ILE A 293 7.44 2.70 -8.70
C ILE A 293 8.37 1.63 -9.24
N GLU A 294 9.68 1.87 -9.26
CA GLU A 294 10.68 0.87 -9.67
C GLU A 294 10.56 -0.41 -8.82
N GLU A 295 10.49 -0.26 -7.50
CA GLU A 295 10.30 -1.37 -6.56
C GLU A 295 8.97 -2.11 -6.83
N GLU A 296 7.88 -1.38 -7.01
CA GLU A 296 6.53 -1.94 -7.24
C GLU A 296 6.37 -2.67 -8.58
N LEU A 297 7.08 -2.24 -9.61
CA LEU A 297 7.12 -2.92 -10.91
C LEU A 297 8.06 -4.12 -10.90
N SER A 298 9.13 -4.08 -10.09
CA SER A 298 10.11 -5.16 -10.02
C SER A 298 9.62 -6.37 -9.23
N VAL A 299 8.94 -6.16 -8.09
CA VAL A 299 8.45 -7.22 -7.22
C VAL A 299 6.94 -7.07 -7.01
N PRO A 300 6.12 -8.03 -7.49
CA PRO A 300 4.68 -7.97 -7.32
C PRO A 300 4.26 -7.83 -5.85
N TRP A 301 3.17 -7.10 -5.57
CA TRP A 301 2.61 -6.95 -4.21
C TRP A 301 2.43 -8.27 -3.46
N ILE A 302 2.05 -9.32 -4.17
CA ILE A 302 1.81 -10.63 -3.57
C ILE A 302 3.10 -11.34 -3.12
N ALA A 303 4.26 -10.95 -3.66
CA ALA A 303 5.57 -11.51 -3.32
C ALA A 303 6.34 -10.67 -2.29
N ARG A 304 5.78 -9.55 -1.81
CA ARG A 304 6.42 -8.66 -0.82
C ARG A 304 5.90 -8.92 0.58
N LEU A 305 6.80 -9.04 1.55
CA LEU A 305 6.42 -9.28 2.95
C LEU A 305 6.08 -7.97 3.68
N ASP A 306 4.97 -7.95 4.41
CA ASP A 306 4.40 -6.75 5.04
C ASP A 306 5.40 -5.97 5.90
N HIS A 307 6.23 -6.66 6.70
CA HIS A 307 7.21 -6.02 7.56
C HIS A 307 8.29 -5.27 6.75
N LEU A 308 8.75 -5.86 5.64
CA LEU A 308 9.76 -5.25 4.78
C LEU A 308 9.17 -4.08 4.00
N ASP A 309 7.93 -4.20 3.51
CA ASP A 309 7.18 -3.09 2.90
C ASP A 309 7.01 -1.93 3.89
N HIS A 310 6.56 -2.20 5.13
CA HIS A 310 6.42 -1.18 6.16
C HIS A 310 7.77 -0.53 6.49
N ARG A 311 8.84 -1.32 6.62
CA ARG A 311 10.19 -0.80 6.89
C ARG A 311 10.66 0.12 5.76
N MET A 312 10.48 -0.29 4.51
CA MET A 312 10.81 0.50 3.33
C MET A 312 10.09 1.85 3.37
N TRP A 313 8.77 1.85 3.65
CA TRP A 313 7.99 3.07 3.81
C TRP A 313 8.47 3.94 4.98
N ILE A 314 8.84 3.36 6.12
CA ILE A 314 9.38 4.09 7.29
C ILE A 314 10.72 4.75 6.95
N GLU A 315 11.62 4.02 6.30
CA GLU A 315 12.95 4.50 5.90
C GLU A 315 12.86 5.59 4.82
N GLN A 316 11.95 5.43 3.85
CA GLN A 316 11.74 6.39 2.76
C GLN A 316 11.00 7.66 3.21
N ASN A 317 10.11 7.58 4.21
CA ASN A 317 9.37 8.74 4.74
C ASN A 317 10.03 9.43 5.95
N LYS A 318 11.22 8.97 6.39
CA LYS A 318 11.93 9.40 7.59
C LYS A 318 10.99 9.82 8.74
N GLN A 319 10.61 8.85 9.60
CA GLN A 319 10.60 9.01 11.07
C GLN A 319 10.33 7.69 11.85
N GLY A 320 11.38 7.04 12.40
CA GLY A 320 11.42 5.74 13.14
C GLY A 320 11.20 5.79 14.68
N PRO A 321 11.85 4.98 15.55
CA PRO A 321 12.32 3.58 15.45
C PRO A 321 11.65 2.65 16.52
N MET A 322 11.57 1.33 16.34
CA MET A 322 11.33 0.43 17.50
C MET A 322 11.73 -1.07 17.39
N TRP A 323 12.61 -1.50 18.33
CA TRP A 323 12.98 -2.80 18.98
C TRP A 323 13.26 -4.13 18.22
N ILE A 324 14.21 -4.88 18.81
CA ILE A 324 14.78 -6.18 18.43
C ILE A 324 13.95 -7.37 18.98
N GLY A 325 13.68 -8.36 18.14
CA GLY A 325 13.08 -9.65 18.52
C GLY A 325 14.13 -10.67 19.00
N LYS A 326 13.88 -11.32 20.14
CA LYS A 326 14.79 -12.26 20.80
C LYS A 326 15.01 -13.57 19.99
N ALA A 327 16.26 -14.02 19.96
CA ALA A 327 16.71 -15.26 19.31
C ALA A 327 16.52 -16.53 20.19
N SER A 328 15.28 -17.04 20.30
CA SER A 328 15.01 -18.32 20.99
C SER A 328 15.00 -19.56 20.08
N PHE A 329 15.11 -19.38 18.76
CA PHE A 329 14.81 -20.45 17.78
C PHE A 329 16.00 -21.37 17.46
N TYR A 330 17.20 -20.82 17.35
CA TYR A 330 18.43 -21.59 17.10
C TYR A 330 18.72 -22.62 18.22
N ARG A 331 18.29 -22.33 19.45
CA ARG A 331 18.48 -23.22 20.60
C ARG A 331 17.61 -24.48 20.52
N TRP A 332 16.36 -24.36 20.09
CA TRP A 332 15.43 -25.50 19.99
C TRP A 332 15.86 -26.48 18.89
N SER A 333 16.24 -26.01 17.71
CA SER A 333 16.71 -26.88 16.60
C SER A 333 17.92 -27.73 17.00
N LYS A 334 18.87 -27.11 17.71
CA LYS A 334 20.08 -27.76 18.22
C LYS A 334 19.81 -28.78 19.33
N GLU A 335 18.86 -28.49 20.24
CA GLU A 335 18.50 -29.38 21.36
C GLU A 335 17.91 -30.73 20.89
N TRP A 336 17.26 -30.75 19.72
CA TRP A 336 16.67 -31.95 19.14
C TRP A 336 17.57 -32.67 18.13
N GLY A 337 18.82 -32.23 17.95
CA GLY A 337 19.77 -32.87 17.03
C GLY A 337 19.43 -32.71 15.54
N LEU A 338 18.50 -31.82 15.18
CA LEU A 338 18.16 -31.54 13.78
C LEU A 338 19.38 -31.01 13.00
N THR A 339 20.24 -30.26 13.67
CA THR A 339 21.51 -29.74 13.13
C THR A 339 22.60 -30.81 12.95
N GLU A 340 22.44 -31.99 13.57
CA GLU A 340 23.46 -33.05 13.62
C GLU A 340 23.19 -34.17 12.59
N MET A 341 22.07 -34.11 11.86
CA MET A 341 21.68 -35.12 10.85
C MET A 341 22.58 -35.15 9.61
N GLY A 342 23.19 -34.02 9.24
CA GLY A 342 24.16 -33.93 8.14
C GLY A 342 23.59 -34.05 6.72
N PHE A 343 22.27 -33.95 6.54
CA PHE A 343 21.64 -34.06 5.20
C PHE A 343 20.40 -33.18 4.94
N GLY A 344 19.75 -32.62 5.97
CA GLY A 344 18.63 -31.69 5.78
C GLY A 344 19.12 -30.24 5.67
N ARG A 345 18.49 -29.43 4.82
CA ARG A 345 18.73 -27.98 4.74
C ARG A 345 18.33 -27.33 6.06
N GLU A 346 19.30 -26.77 6.79
CA GLU A 346 19.04 -26.08 8.07
C GLU A 346 18.48 -24.66 7.83
N LYS A 347 17.23 -24.56 7.37
CA LYS A 347 16.56 -23.28 7.05
C LYS A 347 15.91 -22.59 8.26
N THR A 348 16.44 -22.84 9.46
CA THR A 348 15.95 -22.32 10.75
C THR A 348 15.69 -20.80 10.71
N MET A 349 16.67 -20.01 10.24
CA MET A 349 16.51 -18.55 10.16
C MET A 349 15.49 -18.13 9.10
N TYR A 350 15.44 -18.83 7.96
CA TYR A 350 14.52 -18.55 6.85
C TYR A 350 13.07 -18.80 7.25
N CYS A 351 12.78 -19.95 7.88
CA CYS A 351 11.44 -20.31 8.31
C CYS A 351 10.87 -19.31 9.34
N TYR A 352 11.70 -18.88 10.30
CA TYR A 352 11.27 -17.86 11.28
C TYR A 352 11.11 -16.48 10.64
N PHE A 353 12.04 -16.07 9.78
CA PHE A 353 11.96 -14.83 9.01
C PHE A 353 10.66 -14.76 8.20
N ALA A 354 10.35 -15.81 7.45
CA ALA A 354 9.19 -15.87 6.58
C ALA A 354 7.87 -15.61 7.33
N VAL A 355 7.66 -16.25 8.48
CA VAL A 355 6.46 -16.00 9.30
C VAL A 355 6.49 -14.66 10.03
N ALA A 356 7.66 -14.23 10.52
CA ALA A 356 7.79 -12.97 11.24
C ALA A 356 7.59 -11.75 10.34
N ALA A 357 8.03 -11.82 9.09
CA ALA A 357 7.96 -10.71 8.15
C ALA A 357 6.66 -10.67 7.33
N SER A 358 5.96 -11.80 7.15
CA SER A 358 4.76 -11.90 6.29
C SER A 358 3.47 -11.36 6.89
N THR A 359 3.45 -11.01 8.17
CA THR A 359 2.23 -10.53 8.83
C THR A 359 2.57 -9.51 9.91
N SER A 360 1.86 -8.38 9.92
CA SER A 360 1.88 -7.39 11.01
C SER A 360 0.79 -7.62 12.06
N LEU A 361 0.11 -8.77 12.00
CA LEU A 361 -0.92 -9.09 12.98
C LEU A 361 -0.27 -9.22 14.38
N PRO A 362 -0.81 -8.57 15.41
CA PRO A 362 -0.29 -8.65 16.77
C PRO A 362 -0.68 -9.98 17.41
N HIS A 363 -0.17 -11.08 16.88
CA HIS A 363 -0.51 -12.42 17.35
C HIS A 363 0.70 -13.20 17.83
N ASP A 364 0.41 -14.07 18.78
CA ASP A 364 1.27 -14.65 19.79
C ASP A 364 2.62 -15.14 19.25
N SER A 365 3.67 -14.98 20.06
CA SER A 365 4.93 -15.72 19.92
C SER A 365 4.71 -17.22 19.63
N ILE A 366 3.63 -17.81 20.17
CA ILE A 366 3.22 -19.20 19.94
C ILE A 366 2.94 -19.49 18.47
N ILE A 367 2.17 -18.65 17.77
CA ILE A 367 1.82 -18.89 16.35
C ILE A 367 3.07 -18.84 15.48
N ARG A 368 3.90 -17.80 15.63
CA ARG A 368 5.17 -17.68 14.89
C ARG A 368 6.07 -18.87 15.15
N MET A 369 6.15 -19.30 16.41
CA MET A 369 6.99 -20.43 16.79
C MET A 369 6.43 -21.75 16.25
N LEU A 370 5.11 -21.96 16.29
CA LEU A 370 4.47 -23.16 15.75
C LEU A 370 4.71 -23.27 14.24
N VAL A 371 4.40 -22.22 13.47
CA VAL A 371 4.65 -22.18 12.02
C VAL A 371 6.12 -22.45 11.71
N ALA A 372 7.05 -21.77 12.41
CA ALA A 372 8.47 -21.93 12.13
C ALA A 372 8.98 -23.34 12.47
N LYS A 373 8.59 -23.90 13.62
CA LYS A 373 8.95 -25.28 14.01
C LYS A 373 8.38 -26.31 13.02
N SER A 374 7.11 -26.15 12.63
CA SER A 374 6.48 -27.00 11.62
C SER A 374 7.21 -26.92 10.28
N ALA A 375 7.57 -25.72 9.82
CA ALA A 375 8.29 -25.52 8.55
C ALA A 375 9.69 -26.16 8.56
N ILE A 376 10.43 -26.09 9.68
CA ILE A 376 11.69 -26.83 9.84
C ILE A 376 11.44 -28.33 9.71
N LEU A 377 10.49 -28.86 10.49
CA LEU A 377 10.20 -30.29 10.49
C LEU A 377 9.80 -30.78 9.10
N ILE A 378 8.94 -30.03 8.39
CA ILE A 378 8.57 -30.27 7.01
C ILE A 378 9.82 -30.36 6.14
N THR A 379 10.70 -29.36 6.20
CA THR A 379 11.92 -29.33 5.37
C THR A 379 12.83 -30.52 5.64
N VAL A 380 13.07 -30.86 6.91
CA VAL A 380 13.96 -31.96 7.29
C VAL A 380 13.35 -33.32 6.94
N ALA A 381 12.04 -33.48 7.14
CA ALA A 381 11.35 -34.72 6.80
C ALA A 381 11.29 -34.91 5.27
N ASP A 382 10.92 -33.88 4.51
CA ASP A 382 10.91 -33.88 3.05
C ASP A 382 12.28 -34.28 2.48
N ASP A 383 13.36 -33.61 2.92
CA ASP A 383 14.75 -33.94 2.53
C ASP A 383 15.12 -35.40 2.91
N PHE A 384 14.60 -35.93 4.03
CA PHE A 384 14.82 -37.32 4.43
C PHE A 384 14.13 -38.31 3.49
N PHE A 385 12.87 -38.07 3.14
CA PHE A 385 12.10 -38.90 2.21
C PHE A 385 12.73 -38.88 0.81
N ASP A 386 13.19 -37.71 0.37
CA ASP A 386 13.71 -37.50 -0.97
C ASP A 386 15.14 -38.02 -1.17
N MET A 387 16.05 -37.82 -0.21
CA MET A 387 17.48 -38.01 -0.46
C MET A 387 18.12 -39.17 0.29
N LYS A 388 17.56 -39.61 1.42
CA LYS A 388 18.28 -40.49 2.36
C LYS A 388 17.55 -41.75 2.78
N GLY A 389 16.24 -41.67 2.99
CA GLY A 389 15.46 -42.78 3.52
C GLY A 389 15.38 -43.96 2.56
N SER A 390 15.73 -45.15 3.05
CA SER A 390 15.40 -46.39 2.35
C SER A 390 13.88 -46.58 2.36
N LEU A 391 13.31 -47.29 1.37
CA LEU A 391 11.85 -47.44 1.33
C LEU A 391 11.32 -48.19 2.56
N GLU A 392 12.11 -49.15 3.07
CA GLU A 392 11.83 -49.91 4.28
C GLU A 392 11.88 -49.01 5.52
N GLU A 393 12.90 -48.15 5.64
CA GLU A 393 13.03 -47.21 6.76
C GLU A 393 11.87 -46.20 6.79
N LEU A 394 11.49 -45.68 5.62
CA LEU A 394 10.36 -44.76 5.49
C LEU A 394 9.03 -45.45 5.83
N GLN A 395 8.80 -46.69 5.38
CA GLN A 395 7.60 -47.45 5.73
C GLN A 395 7.49 -47.70 7.24
N VAL A 396 8.61 -48.05 7.90
CA VAL A 396 8.65 -48.21 9.35
C VAL A 396 8.33 -46.90 10.08
N LEU A 397 8.85 -45.76 9.59
CA LEU A 397 8.50 -44.44 10.12
C LEU A 397 7.01 -44.13 9.94
N ILE A 398 6.44 -44.38 8.75
CA ILE A 398 5.01 -44.17 8.48
C ILE A 398 4.14 -45.04 9.40
N GLU A 399 4.46 -46.31 9.58
CA GLU A 399 3.74 -47.18 10.51
C GLU A 399 3.77 -46.65 11.95
N ALA A 400 4.92 -46.13 12.39
CA ALA A 400 5.07 -45.52 13.71
C ALA A 400 4.22 -44.25 13.84
N ILE A 401 4.14 -43.41 12.81
CA ILE A 401 3.29 -42.20 12.77
C ILE A 401 1.80 -42.56 12.78
N HIS A 402 1.37 -43.58 12.03
CA HIS A 402 -0.01 -44.08 12.08
C HIS A 402 -0.41 -44.54 13.48
N LYS A 403 0.43 -45.37 14.10
CA LYS A 403 0.22 -45.87 15.48
C LYS A 403 0.48 -44.80 16.54
N TRP A 404 1.12 -43.70 16.15
CA TRP A 404 1.69 -42.68 17.04
C TRP A 404 2.60 -43.28 18.13
N ASP A 405 3.43 -44.27 17.76
CA ASP A 405 4.37 -44.97 18.64
C ASP A 405 5.75 -45.13 17.98
N GLY A 406 6.71 -44.31 18.42
CA GLY A 406 8.08 -44.29 17.92
C GLY A 406 9.08 -45.12 18.73
N LYS A 407 8.66 -46.06 19.60
CA LYS A 407 9.60 -46.84 20.43
C LYS A 407 10.52 -47.76 19.65
N ALA A 408 10.04 -48.28 18.52
CA ALA A 408 10.80 -49.19 17.66
C ALA A 408 11.70 -48.48 16.64
N LEU A 409 11.62 -47.15 16.56
CA LEU A 409 12.41 -46.35 15.62
C LEU A 409 13.84 -46.17 16.14
N SER A 410 14.78 -46.02 15.20
CA SER A 410 16.16 -45.63 15.48
C SER A 410 16.64 -44.65 14.40
N GLY A 411 17.82 -44.06 14.60
CA GLY A 411 18.43 -43.17 13.60
C GLY A 411 17.59 -41.93 13.28
N PRO A 412 17.64 -41.41 12.04
CA PRO A 412 16.91 -40.21 11.64
C PRO A 412 15.40 -40.32 11.81
N SER A 413 14.80 -41.47 11.50
CA SER A 413 13.37 -41.73 11.68
C SER A 413 12.92 -41.52 13.12
N LYS A 414 13.73 -41.91 14.11
CA LYS A 414 13.43 -41.70 15.53
C LYS A 414 13.39 -40.21 15.87
N VAL A 415 14.38 -39.46 15.40
CA VAL A 415 14.47 -38.02 15.67
C VAL A 415 13.31 -37.26 15.02
N ILE A 416 12.99 -37.56 13.75
CA ILE A 416 11.85 -36.95 13.04
C ILE A 416 10.54 -37.22 13.80
N PHE A 417 10.30 -38.46 14.23
CA PHE A 417 9.12 -38.81 15.01
C PHE A 417 9.08 -38.08 16.37
N ASP A 418 10.19 -38.03 17.10
CA ASP A 418 10.23 -37.41 18.42
C ASP A 418 10.00 -35.90 18.35
N VAL A 419 10.55 -35.24 17.33
CA VAL A 419 10.29 -33.80 17.06
C VAL A 419 8.83 -33.58 16.67
N LEU A 420 8.26 -34.44 15.83
CA LEU A 420 6.84 -34.38 15.46
C LEU A 420 5.94 -34.52 16.70
N ASP A 421 6.21 -35.52 17.54
CA ASP A 421 5.43 -35.77 18.75
C ASP A 421 5.57 -34.64 19.79
N ASP A 422 6.76 -34.07 19.96
CA ASP A 422 6.96 -32.87 20.78
C ASP A 422 6.20 -31.67 20.22
N LEU A 423 6.25 -31.43 18.91
CA LEU A 423 5.56 -30.32 18.25
C LEU A 423 4.04 -30.40 18.42
N VAL A 424 3.46 -31.58 18.18
CA VAL A 424 2.02 -31.81 18.36
C VAL A 424 1.63 -31.62 19.82
N ARG A 425 2.37 -32.20 20.77
CA ARG A 425 2.12 -32.01 22.21
C ARG A 425 2.26 -30.54 22.63
N TYR A 426 3.28 -29.84 22.12
CA TYR A 426 3.50 -28.43 22.40
C TYR A 426 2.29 -27.58 21.97
N ALA A 427 1.78 -27.82 20.76
CA ALA A 427 0.63 -27.09 20.24
C ALA A 427 -0.66 -27.44 20.99
N THR A 428 -0.94 -28.73 21.20
CA THR A 428 -2.21 -29.17 21.80
C THR A 428 -2.29 -28.85 23.28
N ASN A 429 -1.19 -29.01 24.04
CA ASN A 429 -1.17 -28.62 25.46
C ASN A 429 -1.43 -27.12 25.64
N SER A 430 -0.90 -26.28 24.75
CA SER A 430 -1.13 -24.83 24.79
C SER A 430 -2.62 -24.50 24.61
N LEU A 431 -3.29 -25.11 23.62
CA LEU A 431 -4.73 -24.93 23.39
C LEU A 431 -5.62 -25.51 24.50
N VAL A 432 -5.22 -26.65 25.09
CA VAL A 432 -5.95 -27.25 26.21
C VAL A 432 -5.87 -26.37 27.45
N LEU A 433 -4.70 -25.79 27.74
CA LEU A 433 -4.48 -24.92 28.90
C LEU A 433 -5.23 -23.59 28.77
N ASP A 434 -5.21 -22.97 27.59
CA ASP A 434 -5.80 -21.65 27.39
C ASP A 434 -7.31 -21.71 27.14
N GLU A 435 -7.80 -22.70 26.40
CA GLU A 435 -9.15 -22.68 25.80
C GLU A 435 -9.95 -23.97 26.04
N LYS A 436 -9.36 -24.99 26.68
CA LYS A 436 -9.97 -26.31 26.96
C LYS A 436 -10.40 -27.09 25.71
N ILE A 437 -9.69 -26.91 24.60
CA ILE A 437 -10.00 -27.57 23.33
C ILE A 437 -8.95 -28.64 23.04
N ASP A 438 -9.37 -29.90 23.00
CA ASP A 438 -8.51 -31.00 22.57
C ASP A 438 -8.62 -31.21 21.04
N VAL A 439 -7.56 -30.87 20.32
CA VAL A 439 -7.38 -31.06 18.86
C VAL A 439 -6.26 -32.05 18.54
N THR A 440 -5.88 -32.89 19.52
CA THR A 440 -4.70 -33.75 19.39
C THR A 440 -4.79 -34.70 18.21
N GLU A 441 -5.89 -35.45 18.08
CA GLU A 441 -6.06 -36.36 16.94
C GLU A 441 -6.22 -35.60 15.61
N ASP A 442 -6.90 -34.45 15.60
CA ASP A 442 -7.02 -33.64 14.37
C ASP A 442 -5.64 -33.22 13.85
N PHE A 443 -4.72 -32.81 14.74
CA PHE A 443 -3.35 -32.44 14.34
C PHE A 443 -2.53 -33.66 13.92
N ARG A 444 -2.67 -34.79 14.62
CA ARG A 444 -2.03 -36.05 14.24
C ARG A 444 -2.46 -36.50 12.85
N ASP A 445 -3.75 -36.37 12.54
CA ASP A 445 -4.32 -36.75 11.26
C ASP A 445 -3.78 -35.90 10.10
N LEU A 446 -3.64 -34.59 10.27
CA LEU A 446 -2.98 -33.71 9.29
C LEU A 446 -1.53 -34.13 9.00
N TRP A 447 -0.77 -34.44 10.05
CA TRP A 447 0.61 -34.90 9.88
C TRP A 447 0.67 -36.31 9.27
N ARG A 448 -0.21 -37.24 9.65
CA ARG A 448 -0.30 -38.57 9.03
C ARG A 448 -0.50 -38.45 7.52
N GLU A 449 -1.45 -37.64 7.09
CA GLU A 449 -1.73 -37.34 5.69
C GLU A 449 -0.50 -36.77 4.97
N THR A 450 0.17 -35.78 5.56
CA THR A 450 1.38 -35.17 4.99
C THR A 450 2.49 -36.19 4.79
N PHE A 451 2.80 -36.98 5.82
CA PHE A 451 3.83 -38.01 5.73
C PHE A 451 3.48 -39.13 4.73
N ASN A 452 2.20 -39.52 4.64
CA ASN A 452 1.75 -40.47 3.61
C ASN A 452 1.95 -39.91 2.19
N SER A 453 1.74 -38.62 1.98
CA SER A 453 1.96 -38.00 0.66
C SER A 453 3.43 -38.02 0.25
N TRP A 454 4.38 -37.76 1.17
CA TRP A 454 5.82 -37.90 0.89
C TRP A 454 6.22 -39.34 0.59
N LEU A 455 5.65 -40.33 1.29
CA LEU A 455 5.88 -41.74 0.97
C LEU A 455 5.40 -42.07 -0.45
N THR A 456 4.23 -41.54 -0.84
CA THR A 456 3.65 -41.72 -2.18
C THR A 456 4.58 -41.14 -3.25
N GLU A 457 5.02 -39.89 -3.10
CA GLU A 457 5.97 -39.24 -4.04
C GLU A 457 7.30 -40.01 -4.14
N THR A 458 7.85 -40.44 -3.00
CA THR A 458 9.07 -41.26 -2.95
C THR A 458 8.87 -42.59 -3.70
N THR A 459 7.71 -43.21 -3.53
CA THR A 459 7.37 -44.49 -4.19
C THR A 459 7.23 -44.30 -5.69
N TRP A 460 6.62 -43.20 -6.14
CA TRP A 460 6.55 -42.85 -7.56
C TRP A 460 7.95 -42.68 -8.16
N GLY A 461 8.81 -41.89 -7.53
CA GLY A 461 10.19 -41.69 -7.99
C GLY A 461 10.99 -42.98 -8.07
N LYS A 462 10.92 -43.85 -7.05
CA LYS A 462 11.67 -45.12 -7.01
C LYS A 462 11.12 -46.18 -7.97
N SER A 463 9.81 -46.21 -8.20
CA SER A 463 9.18 -47.20 -9.11
C SER A 463 9.18 -46.75 -10.58
N GLY A 464 9.42 -45.46 -10.85
CA GLY A 464 9.22 -44.86 -12.15
C GLY A 464 7.74 -44.74 -12.54
N TYR A 465 6.82 -44.86 -11.58
CA TYR A 465 5.40 -44.64 -11.81
C TYR A 465 5.14 -43.19 -12.19
N MET A 466 4.37 -43.00 -13.27
CA MET A 466 3.99 -41.69 -13.76
C MET A 466 2.51 -41.45 -13.44
N PRO A 467 2.18 -40.63 -12.43
CA PRO A 467 0.80 -40.29 -12.11
C PRO A 467 0.18 -39.43 -13.20
N SER A 468 -1.16 -39.37 -13.26
CA SER A 468 -1.84 -38.34 -14.05
C SER A 468 -1.67 -36.95 -13.41
N VAL A 469 -1.89 -35.88 -14.17
CA VAL A 469 -1.88 -34.50 -13.62
C VAL A 469 -2.82 -34.35 -12.41
N ASP A 470 -4.02 -34.94 -12.46
CA ASP A 470 -4.98 -34.85 -11.36
C ASP A 470 -4.49 -35.61 -10.11
N GLU A 471 -3.97 -36.83 -10.29
CA GLU A 471 -3.43 -37.65 -9.19
C GLU A 471 -2.20 -36.99 -8.55
N TYR A 472 -1.30 -36.45 -9.38
CA TYR A 472 -0.15 -35.69 -8.94
C TYR A 472 -0.58 -34.47 -8.13
N LEU A 473 -1.50 -33.64 -8.63
CA LEU A 473 -1.92 -32.43 -7.93
C LEU A 473 -2.59 -32.74 -6.59
N GLN A 474 -3.43 -33.78 -6.51
CA GLN A 474 -4.04 -34.19 -5.23
C GLN A 474 -2.99 -34.55 -4.19
N THR A 475 -1.93 -35.26 -4.58
CA THR A 475 -0.84 -35.63 -3.67
C THR A 475 0.08 -34.43 -3.38
N GLY A 476 0.46 -33.69 -4.40
CA GLY A 476 1.35 -32.52 -4.33
C GLY A 476 0.79 -31.37 -3.49
N MET A 477 -0.53 -31.18 -3.52
CA MET A 477 -1.22 -30.23 -2.65
C MET A 477 -1.07 -30.59 -1.16
N ILE A 478 -0.99 -31.88 -0.84
CA ILE A 478 -0.74 -32.35 0.52
C ILE A 478 0.75 -32.25 0.85
N SER A 479 1.63 -32.74 -0.02
CA SER A 479 3.07 -32.86 0.24
C SER A 479 3.77 -31.52 0.47
N ILE A 480 3.28 -30.44 -0.15
CA ILE A 480 3.76 -29.08 0.10
C ILE A 480 3.46 -28.57 1.53
N ALA A 481 2.60 -29.29 2.28
CA ALA A 481 2.34 -29.14 3.71
C ALA A 481 1.87 -27.76 4.20
N THR A 482 1.45 -26.86 3.31
CA THR A 482 0.97 -25.52 3.69
C THR A 482 -0.31 -25.54 4.53
N HIS A 483 -1.17 -26.54 4.31
CA HIS A 483 -2.39 -26.76 5.07
C HIS A 483 -2.09 -27.04 6.56
N VAL A 484 -1.05 -27.83 6.86
CA VAL A 484 -0.59 -28.07 8.24
C VAL A 484 -0.18 -26.77 8.91
N LEU A 485 0.60 -25.94 8.21
CA LEU A 485 1.09 -24.66 8.74
C LEU A 485 -0.07 -23.72 9.13
N VAL A 486 -1.03 -23.54 8.23
CA VAL A 486 -2.10 -22.54 8.43
C VAL A 486 -3.21 -23.06 9.32
N LEU A 487 -3.64 -24.32 9.21
CA LEU A 487 -4.78 -24.82 9.97
C LEU A 487 -4.44 -25.01 11.44
N THR A 488 -3.28 -25.60 11.77
CA THR A 488 -2.86 -25.79 13.16
C THR A 488 -2.68 -24.44 13.88
N SER A 489 -2.11 -23.47 13.18
CA SER A 489 -1.88 -22.11 13.70
C SER A 489 -3.16 -21.29 13.82
N SER A 490 -4.12 -21.52 12.94
CA SER A 490 -5.41 -20.83 12.94
C SER A 490 -6.22 -21.12 14.21
N CYS A 491 -6.10 -22.32 14.79
CA CYS A 491 -6.73 -22.68 16.06
C CYS A 491 -6.40 -21.72 17.22
N PHE A 492 -5.25 -21.04 17.17
CA PHE A 492 -4.84 -20.07 18.20
C PHE A 492 -5.39 -18.66 17.96
N LEU A 493 -5.88 -18.36 16.75
CA LEU A 493 -6.44 -17.04 16.41
C LEU A 493 -7.91 -16.93 16.81
N ASN A 494 -8.65 -18.03 16.68
CA ASN A 494 -10.03 -18.10 17.11
C ASN A 494 -10.34 -19.51 17.63
N PRO A 495 -10.05 -19.77 18.91
CA PRO A 495 -10.21 -21.09 19.52
C PRO A 495 -11.67 -21.57 19.48
N SER A 496 -12.64 -20.64 19.52
CA SER A 496 -14.07 -20.98 19.54
C SER A 496 -14.61 -21.60 18.23
N LEU A 497 -13.81 -21.67 17.16
CA LEU A 497 -14.23 -22.20 15.86
C LEU A 497 -14.23 -23.74 15.81
N SER A 498 -15.16 -24.29 15.03
CA SER A 498 -15.45 -25.73 14.95
C SER A 498 -14.26 -26.59 14.52
N LYS A 499 -13.92 -27.60 15.34
CA LYS A 499 -12.93 -28.66 15.06
C LYS A 499 -13.10 -29.33 13.70
N ASN A 500 -14.32 -29.32 13.15
CA ASN A 500 -14.62 -29.95 11.86
C ASN A 500 -13.91 -29.29 10.67
N LYS A 501 -13.33 -28.10 10.84
CA LYS A 501 -12.63 -27.37 9.77
C LYS A 501 -11.14 -27.74 9.62
N VAL A 502 -10.60 -28.52 10.55
CA VAL A 502 -9.18 -28.93 10.58
C VAL A 502 -9.02 -30.40 10.16
N LYS A 503 -10.09 -31.03 9.67
CA LYS A 503 -10.10 -32.45 9.31
C LYS A 503 -9.56 -32.69 7.90
N PRO A 504 -8.67 -33.68 7.72
CA PRO A 504 -8.28 -34.17 6.41
C PRO A 504 -9.43 -34.35 5.43
N SER A 505 -9.14 -34.10 4.15
CA SER A 505 -10.08 -34.30 3.04
C SER A 505 -11.37 -33.46 3.07
N THR A 506 -11.50 -32.50 4.00
CA THR A 506 -12.64 -31.57 4.09
C THR A 506 -12.22 -30.09 4.00
N TYR A 507 -11.10 -29.84 3.31
CA TYR A 507 -10.52 -28.51 3.19
C TYR A 507 -11.45 -27.53 2.49
N GLU A 508 -11.60 -26.35 3.08
CA GLU A 508 -12.27 -25.22 2.46
C GLU A 508 -11.51 -24.76 1.21
N ASN A 509 -12.22 -24.15 0.26
CA ASN A 509 -11.63 -23.70 -1.01
C ASN A 509 -10.40 -22.81 -0.80
N ILE A 510 -10.41 -21.90 0.18
CA ILE A 510 -9.26 -21.06 0.49
C ILE A 510 -7.98 -21.86 0.82
N THR A 511 -8.12 -22.95 1.56
CA THR A 511 -7.00 -23.84 1.92
C THR A 511 -6.56 -24.64 0.69
N GLN A 512 -7.50 -25.16 -0.10
CA GLN A 512 -7.19 -25.85 -1.35
C GLN A 512 -6.46 -24.93 -2.35
N SER A 513 -6.89 -23.68 -2.50
CA SER A 513 -6.23 -22.71 -3.37
C SER A 513 -4.82 -22.40 -2.88
N LEU A 514 -4.59 -22.26 -1.57
CA LEU A 514 -3.26 -22.07 -0.99
C LEU A 514 -2.35 -23.26 -1.30
N MET A 515 -2.81 -24.48 -1.06
CA MET A 515 -2.06 -25.71 -1.30
C MET A 515 -1.65 -25.83 -2.76
N ALA A 516 -2.62 -25.67 -3.67
CA ALA A 516 -2.38 -25.74 -5.10
C ALA A 516 -1.41 -24.65 -5.55
N SER A 517 -1.63 -23.39 -5.15
CA SER A 517 -0.74 -22.30 -5.50
C SER A 517 0.70 -22.51 -5.00
N ALA A 518 0.89 -23.01 -3.78
CA ALA A 518 2.21 -23.28 -3.23
C ALA A 518 2.94 -24.38 -4.00
N ARG A 519 2.24 -25.48 -4.34
CA ARG A 519 2.80 -26.59 -5.15
C ARG A 519 3.19 -26.11 -6.55
N LEU A 520 2.33 -25.34 -7.21
CA LEU A 520 2.58 -24.80 -8.54
C LEU A 520 3.77 -23.84 -8.57
N LEU A 521 3.89 -22.97 -7.56
CA LEU A 521 5.03 -22.08 -7.40
C LEU A 521 6.33 -22.86 -7.27
N ASN A 522 6.33 -23.93 -6.48
CA ASN A 522 7.49 -24.80 -6.34
C ASN A 522 7.83 -25.45 -7.69
N ASP A 523 6.90 -26.17 -8.31
CA ASP A 523 7.10 -26.87 -9.60
C ASP A 523 7.69 -25.95 -10.67
N ILE A 524 7.12 -24.75 -10.85
CA ILE A 524 7.58 -23.82 -11.88
C ILE A 524 9.06 -23.47 -11.68
N GLN A 525 9.53 -23.32 -10.44
CA GLN A 525 10.90 -22.92 -10.15
C GLN A 525 11.88 -24.08 -9.96
N SER A 526 11.40 -25.26 -9.55
CA SER A 526 12.23 -26.44 -9.29
C SER A 526 12.24 -27.47 -10.43
N HIS A 527 11.38 -27.33 -11.46
CA HIS A 527 11.16 -28.36 -12.47
C HIS A 527 12.43 -28.95 -13.10
N GLN A 528 13.43 -28.12 -13.41
CA GLN A 528 14.66 -28.57 -14.07
C GLN A 528 15.48 -29.48 -13.14
N LYS A 529 15.70 -29.01 -11.91
CA LYS A 529 16.42 -29.76 -10.87
C LYS A 529 15.71 -31.07 -10.55
N GLU A 530 14.40 -31.02 -10.35
CA GLU A 530 13.60 -32.20 -10.05
C GLU A 530 13.61 -33.22 -11.21
N GLN A 531 13.58 -32.75 -12.45
CA GLN A 531 13.70 -33.61 -13.62
C GLN A 531 15.07 -34.32 -13.67
N GLU A 532 16.16 -33.63 -13.33
CA GLU A 532 17.50 -34.23 -13.23
C GLU A 532 17.58 -35.27 -12.09
N GLU A 533 16.87 -35.04 -11.00
CA GLU A 533 16.73 -35.98 -9.87
C GLU A 533 15.77 -37.16 -10.17
N GLY A 534 15.11 -37.15 -11.34
CA GLY A 534 14.13 -38.17 -11.73
C GLY A 534 12.77 -38.05 -11.01
N LYS A 535 12.50 -36.89 -10.40
CA LYS A 535 11.25 -36.58 -9.71
C LYS A 535 10.20 -36.04 -10.69
N MET A 536 8.94 -36.33 -10.37
CA MET A 536 7.80 -35.84 -11.15
C MET A 536 7.41 -34.43 -10.68
N ASN A 537 7.12 -33.56 -11.63
CA ASN A 537 6.53 -32.24 -11.39
C ASN A 537 5.49 -31.93 -12.47
N LEU A 538 4.63 -30.94 -12.23
CA LEU A 538 3.54 -30.62 -13.14
C LEU A 538 4.03 -30.25 -14.54
N VAL A 539 5.13 -29.48 -14.64
CA VAL A 539 5.68 -29.04 -15.93
C VAL A 539 6.08 -30.25 -16.78
N PHE A 540 6.78 -31.20 -16.16
CA PHE A 540 7.20 -32.44 -16.81
C PHE A 540 6.01 -33.35 -17.15
N LEU A 541 5.05 -33.52 -16.24
CA LEU A 541 3.85 -34.33 -16.49
C LEU A 541 3.03 -33.76 -17.64
N HIS A 542 2.81 -32.45 -17.67
CA HIS A 542 2.10 -31.78 -18.76
C HIS A 542 2.81 -31.98 -20.10
N LEU A 543 4.14 -31.83 -20.13
CA LEU A 543 4.95 -32.07 -21.34
C LEU A 543 4.82 -33.52 -21.83
N LYS A 544 4.71 -34.49 -20.92
CA LYS A 544 4.51 -35.91 -21.27
C LYS A 544 3.12 -36.21 -21.79
N GLU A 545 2.09 -35.62 -21.21
CA GLU A 545 0.70 -35.77 -21.66
C GLU A 545 0.44 -35.03 -22.98
N ASN A 546 1.26 -34.04 -23.33
CA ASN A 546 1.12 -33.20 -24.52
C ASN A 546 2.40 -33.20 -25.38
N PRO A 547 2.66 -34.23 -26.21
CA PRO A 547 3.92 -34.39 -26.94
C PRO A 547 4.26 -33.27 -27.94
N GLU A 548 3.26 -32.49 -28.37
CA GLU A 548 3.44 -31.35 -29.29
C GLU A 548 3.75 -30.03 -28.54
N ALA A 549 3.64 -30.01 -27.21
CA ALA A 549 3.92 -28.83 -26.40
C ALA A 549 5.44 -28.67 -26.19
N SER A 550 5.91 -27.43 -26.16
CA SER A 550 7.24 -27.10 -25.68
C SER A 550 7.29 -27.09 -24.14
N ILE A 551 8.50 -27.01 -23.59
CA ILE A 551 8.69 -26.79 -22.16
C ILE A 551 8.08 -25.45 -21.73
N ASP A 552 8.25 -24.41 -22.54
CA ASP A 552 7.71 -23.08 -22.28
C ASP A 552 6.17 -23.10 -22.27
N ASP A 553 5.54 -23.85 -23.19
CA ASP A 553 4.07 -24.02 -23.18
C ASP A 553 3.58 -24.70 -21.89
N SER A 554 4.37 -25.63 -21.35
CA SER A 554 4.04 -26.34 -20.11
C SER A 554 4.23 -25.46 -18.87
N ILE A 555 5.27 -24.62 -18.87
CA ILE A 555 5.48 -23.59 -17.84
C ILE A 555 4.34 -22.57 -17.87
N ASP A 556 3.98 -22.07 -19.06
CA ASP A 556 2.87 -21.13 -19.26
C ASP A 556 1.54 -21.71 -18.76
N GLN A 557 1.30 -23.00 -19.02
CA GLN A 557 0.11 -23.68 -18.52
C GLN A 557 0.08 -23.74 -16.98
N ALA A 558 1.20 -24.09 -16.34
CA ALA A 558 1.32 -24.09 -14.89
C ALA A 558 1.14 -22.66 -14.31
N GLN A 559 1.69 -21.64 -14.95
CA GLN A 559 1.53 -20.23 -14.57
C GLN A 559 0.08 -19.77 -14.68
N ARG A 560 -0.65 -20.15 -15.74
CA ARG A 560 -2.09 -19.85 -15.88
C ARG A 560 -2.91 -20.49 -14.76
N LEU A 561 -2.61 -21.73 -14.40
CA LEU A 561 -3.27 -22.42 -13.29
C LEU A 561 -2.95 -21.75 -11.94
N LEU A 562 -1.70 -21.34 -11.74
CA LEU A 562 -1.27 -20.59 -10.55
C LEU A 562 -2.02 -19.27 -10.44
N GLU A 563 -2.10 -18.49 -11.52
CA GLU A 563 -2.83 -17.23 -11.57
C GLU A 563 -4.32 -17.41 -11.28
N TRP A 564 -4.91 -18.50 -11.77
CA TRP A 564 -6.28 -18.87 -11.46
C TRP A 564 -6.47 -19.12 -9.95
N LYS A 565 -5.64 -19.98 -9.36
CA LYS A 565 -5.68 -20.29 -7.91
C LYS A 565 -5.38 -19.08 -7.03
N ARG A 566 -4.48 -18.20 -7.46
CA ARG A 566 -4.17 -16.93 -6.80
C ARG A 566 -5.41 -16.04 -6.69
N LYS A 567 -6.11 -15.81 -7.82
CA LYS A 567 -7.33 -14.97 -7.85
C LYS A 567 -8.46 -15.58 -7.03
N GLU A 568 -8.60 -16.90 -7.06
CA GLU A 568 -9.54 -17.64 -6.22
C GLU A 568 -9.25 -17.42 -4.72
N LEU A 569 -8.01 -17.60 -4.29
CA LEU A 569 -7.58 -17.34 -2.92
C LEU A 569 -7.84 -15.90 -2.49
N LEU A 570 -7.44 -14.91 -3.30
CA LEU A 570 -7.65 -13.49 -2.97
C LEU A 570 -9.14 -13.15 -2.83
N LYS A 571 -10.00 -13.74 -3.65
CA LYS A 571 -11.45 -13.58 -3.53
C LYS A 571 -11.94 -14.09 -2.18
N HIS A 572 -11.55 -15.29 -1.77
CA HIS A 572 -11.94 -15.85 -0.48
C HIS A 572 -11.43 -15.01 0.70
N VAL A 573 -10.21 -14.45 0.58
CA VAL A 573 -9.60 -13.61 1.62
C VAL A 573 -10.32 -12.26 1.79
N PHE A 574 -10.62 -11.58 0.68
CA PHE A 574 -11.11 -10.19 0.68
C PHE A 574 -12.62 -10.03 0.48
N THR A 575 -13.36 -11.13 0.37
CA THR A 575 -14.82 -11.08 0.39
C THR A 575 -15.38 -11.79 1.61
N ASP A 576 -16.45 -11.21 2.16
CA ASP A 576 -17.34 -11.90 3.08
C ASP A 576 -18.14 -12.93 2.27
N ASP A 577 -17.46 -14.02 1.91
CA ASP A 577 -18.06 -15.17 1.27
C ASP A 577 -18.78 -16.06 2.29
N ASN A 578 -19.43 -17.12 1.80
CA ASN A 578 -20.06 -18.12 2.66
C ASN A 578 -19.04 -19.03 3.37
N SER A 579 -17.73 -18.73 3.36
CA SER A 579 -16.79 -19.54 4.13
C SER A 579 -16.93 -19.19 5.61
N ASP A 580 -16.94 -20.22 6.46
CA ASP A 580 -17.04 -20.05 7.90
C ASP A 580 -15.73 -19.52 8.53
N PHE A 581 -14.71 -19.19 7.74
CA PHE A 581 -13.40 -18.78 8.24
C PHE A 581 -13.42 -17.33 8.72
N PRO A 582 -13.04 -17.07 9.98
CA PRO A 582 -12.85 -15.71 10.47
C PRO A 582 -11.81 -14.96 9.63
N LYS A 583 -11.95 -13.64 9.56
CA LYS A 583 -11.04 -12.76 8.82
C LYS A 583 -9.56 -12.98 9.16
N GLN A 584 -9.25 -13.27 10.42
CA GLN A 584 -7.89 -13.57 10.89
C GLN A 584 -7.32 -14.86 10.28
N TRP A 585 -8.13 -15.92 10.14
CA TRP A 585 -7.72 -17.17 9.50
C TRP A 585 -7.43 -16.95 8.01
N LYS A 586 -8.32 -16.21 7.34
CA LYS A 586 -8.16 -15.83 5.94
C LYS A 586 -6.85 -15.05 5.71
N TYR A 587 -6.53 -14.10 6.58
CA TYR A 587 -5.26 -13.37 6.50
C TYR A 587 -4.04 -14.25 6.76
N LEU A 588 -4.12 -15.23 7.66
CA LEU A 588 -3.02 -16.18 7.86
C LEU A 588 -2.76 -17.01 6.59
N HIS A 589 -3.81 -17.41 5.87
CA HIS A 589 -3.68 -18.06 4.56
C HIS A 589 -3.02 -17.14 3.54
N LEU A 590 -3.44 -15.88 3.47
CA LEU A 590 -2.80 -14.89 2.60
C LEU A 590 -1.32 -14.72 2.95
N SER A 591 -0.96 -14.58 4.22
CA SER A 591 0.44 -14.45 4.65
C SER A 591 1.29 -15.67 4.26
N CYS A 592 0.77 -16.88 4.45
CA CYS A 592 1.45 -18.10 4.00
C CYS A 592 1.65 -18.09 2.47
N PHE A 593 0.61 -17.72 1.71
CA PHE A 593 0.73 -17.60 0.26
C PHE A 593 1.76 -16.55 -0.17
N LYS A 594 1.80 -15.39 0.50
CA LYS A 594 2.79 -14.34 0.24
C LYS A 594 4.22 -14.80 0.50
N VAL A 595 4.45 -15.65 1.50
CA VAL A 595 5.75 -16.29 1.75
C VAL A 595 6.16 -17.17 0.57
N PHE A 596 5.28 -18.04 0.09
CA PHE A 596 5.59 -18.90 -1.05
C PHE A 596 5.82 -18.09 -2.33
N GLN A 597 5.03 -17.04 -2.56
CA GLN A 597 5.28 -16.10 -3.65
C GLN A 597 6.66 -15.46 -3.52
N MET A 598 7.02 -14.92 -2.35
CA MET A 598 8.37 -14.37 -2.14
C MET A 598 9.46 -15.41 -2.46
N LEU A 599 9.32 -16.65 -1.99
CA LEU A 599 10.30 -17.71 -2.19
C LEU A 599 10.46 -18.16 -3.64
N PHE A 600 9.41 -18.06 -4.46
CA PHE A 600 9.32 -18.70 -5.78
C PHE A 600 8.86 -17.76 -6.91
N ASN A 601 8.84 -16.43 -6.71
CA ASN A 601 8.30 -15.47 -7.69
C ASN A 601 9.09 -15.46 -9.02
N SER A 602 10.42 -15.44 -8.95
CA SER A 602 11.29 -15.35 -10.14
C SER A 602 12.45 -16.34 -10.15
N THR A 603 12.75 -16.95 -9.01
CA THR A 603 13.77 -17.97 -8.82
C THR A 603 13.38 -18.79 -7.59
N ASN A 604 14.05 -19.92 -7.36
CA ASN A 604 13.90 -20.69 -6.13
C ASN A 604 14.83 -20.15 -5.03
N LEU A 605 14.39 -19.09 -4.32
CA LEU A 605 15.14 -18.49 -3.21
C LEU A 605 15.28 -19.45 -2.01
N TYR A 606 14.45 -20.49 -1.94
CA TYR A 606 14.51 -21.46 -0.85
C TYR A 606 15.76 -22.33 -0.93
N ASP A 607 16.26 -22.59 -2.13
CA ASP A 607 17.48 -23.37 -2.36
C ASP A 607 18.76 -22.55 -2.19
N THR A 608 18.68 -21.21 -2.06
CA THR A 608 19.85 -20.34 -1.95
C THR A 608 20.08 -19.88 -0.50
N ASP A 609 21.34 -19.83 -0.07
CA ASP A 609 21.72 -19.44 1.30
C ASP A 609 22.06 -17.96 1.46
N ALA A 610 22.28 -17.23 0.35
CA ALA A 610 22.76 -15.86 0.38
C ALA A 610 21.71 -14.81 0.00
N GLU A 611 20.73 -15.15 -0.83
CA GLU A 611 19.87 -14.15 -1.48
C GLU A 611 18.89 -13.48 -0.51
N LEU A 612 18.39 -14.19 0.51
CA LEU A 612 17.52 -13.63 1.55
C LEU A 612 18.27 -13.07 2.76
N GLN A 613 19.60 -13.16 2.79
CA GLN A 613 20.39 -12.79 3.96
C GLN A 613 20.17 -11.31 4.35
N LEU A 614 20.17 -10.41 3.36
CA LEU A 614 19.94 -8.98 3.60
C LEU A 614 18.51 -8.72 4.11
N ASP A 615 17.52 -9.42 3.58
CA ASP A 615 16.12 -9.28 4.00
C ASP A 615 15.90 -9.82 5.41
N ILE A 616 16.55 -10.93 5.77
CA ILE A 616 16.57 -11.51 7.12
C ILE A 616 17.23 -10.52 8.09
N GLU A 617 18.39 -9.97 7.71
CA GLU A 617 19.08 -8.95 8.48
C GLU A 617 18.19 -7.72 8.69
N ARG A 618 17.55 -7.21 7.64
CA ARG A 618 16.62 -6.07 7.72
C ARG A 618 15.31 -6.39 8.44
N ALA A 619 14.86 -7.64 8.49
CA ALA A 619 13.64 -7.97 9.22
C ALA A 619 13.90 -8.17 10.71
N ILE A 620 15.04 -8.74 11.09
CA ILE A 620 15.25 -9.29 12.45
C ILE A 620 16.35 -8.53 13.21
N TYR A 621 17.45 -8.19 12.55
CA TYR A 621 18.71 -7.84 13.24
C TYR A 621 19.10 -6.36 13.12
N ILE A 622 18.97 -5.80 11.93
CA ILE A 622 19.29 -4.40 11.62
C ILE A 622 18.09 -3.57 12.04
N ALA A 623 18.28 -2.55 12.85
CA ALA A 623 17.22 -1.58 13.12
C ALA A 623 17.07 -0.60 11.92
N PRO A 624 15.86 -0.15 11.58
CA PRO A 624 15.70 0.97 10.65
C PRO A 624 16.30 2.26 11.24
N GLU A 625 16.97 3.07 10.41
CA GLU A 625 17.69 4.29 10.84
C GLU A 625 16.74 5.45 11.18
N TYR A 626 16.93 6.14 12.33
CA TYR A 626 16.14 7.33 12.71
C TYR A 626 16.66 8.18 13.91
N ASP A 627 16.19 9.45 14.01
CA ASP A 627 16.39 10.44 15.10
C ASP A 627 15.07 10.95 15.77
N LEU A 628 14.83 10.57 17.03
CA LEU A 628 13.65 10.91 17.88
C LEU A 628 13.64 12.36 18.43
N SER A 629 14.75 13.10 18.32
CA SER A 629 14.94 14.37 19.04
C SER A 629 13.99 15.50 18.61
N GLN A 630 13.41 15.40 17.41
CA GLN A 630 12.51 16.41 16.82
C GLN A 630 11.07 16.37 17.35
N TYR A 631 10.57 15.22 17.84
CA TYR A 631 9.20 15.09 18.39
C TYR A 631 9.13 15.16 19.91
N LEU A 632 10.28 15.01 20.57
CA LEU A 632 10.43 15.00 22.03
C LEU A 632 10.89 16.34 22.61
N LYS A 633 11.03 17.41 21.79
CA LYS A 633 11.24 18.74 22.37
C LYS A 633 10.08 19.01 23.34
N PRO A 634 10.35 19.21 24.65
CA PRO A 634 9.35 19.78 25.52
C PRO A 634 8.93 21.08 24.84
N LYS A 635 7.64 21.30 24.61
CA LYS A 635 7.16 22.66 24.39
C LYS A 635 7.65 23.43 25.61
N THR A 636 8.74 24.20 25.47
CA THR A 636 9.10 25.24 26.42
C THR A 636 7.82 26.01 26.63
N ALA A 637 7.39 26.12 27.90
CA ALA A 637 6.13 26.71 28.30
C ALA A 637 5.87 27.99 27.49
N SER A 638 5.08 27.85 26.42
CA SER A 638 4.57 28.99 25.68
C SER A 638 3.55 29.60 26.62
N ASN A 639 3.79 30.86 27.00
CA ASN A 639 2.81 31.67 27.69
C ASN A 639 1.41 31.44 27.10
N PRO A 640 0.35 31.38 27.93
CA PRO A 640 -0.99 31.09 27.44
C PRO A 640 -1.32 32.05 26.29
N LEU A 641 -1.60 31.46 25.12
CA LEU A 641 -2.21 32.15 23.99
C LEU A 641 -3.51 32.82 24.48
N PRO A 642 -3.81 34.07 24.08
CA PRO A 642 -5.12 34.62 24.33
C PRO A 642 -6.17 33.72 23.66
N GLU A 643 -7.28 33.45 24.35
CA GLU A 643 -8.41 32.70 23.82
C GLU A 643 -8.76 33.19 22.41
N LYS A 644 -8.59 32.30 21.41
CA LYS A 644 -9.12 32.54 20.06
C LYS A 644 -10.63 32.51 20.18
N THR A 645 -11.27 33.67 20.11
CA THR A 645 -12.72 33.77 19.89
C THR A 645 -13.07 33.12 18.56
N ASP A 646 -13.93 32.09 18.61
CA ASP A 646 -14.54 31.48 17.45
C ASP A 646 -15.28 32.53 16.61
N LEU A 647 -14.69 32.93 15.48
CA LEU A 647 -15.38 33.73 14.47
C LEU A 647 -16.32 32.80 13.68
N ILE A 648 -17.55 32.67 14.18
CA ILE A 648 -18.66 32.04 13.46
C ILE A 648 -19.04 32.95 12.28
N ILE A 649 -18.65 32.56 11.06
CA ILE A 649 -19.15 33.18 9.84
C ILE A 649 -20.56 32.63 9.58
N ASN A 650 -21.58 33.33 10.10
CA ASN A 650 -22.98 33.01 9.85
C ASN A 650 -23.40 33.47 8.43
N ALA A 651 -23.35 32.56 7.46
CA ALA A 651 -24.12 32.72 6.22
C ALA A 651 -25.57 32.27 6.48
N ARG A 652 -26.49 33.22 6.75
CA ARG A 652 -27.92 32.92 6.84
C ARG A 652 -28.46 32.59 5.45
N TYR A 653 -28.58 31.31 5.12
CA TYR A 653 -29.50 30.84 4.09
C TYR A 653 -30.83 30.50 4.76
N HIS A 654 -31.91 31.17 4.34
CA HIS A 654 -33.25 30.80 4.76
C HIS A 654 -33.61 29.43 4.15
N GLN A 655 -33.57 28.37 4.96
CA GLN A 655 -34.11 27.06 4.61
C GLN A 655 -35.62 27.04 4.86
N THR A 656 -36.40 26.78 3.82
CA THR A 656 -37.80 26.36 3.93
C THR A 656 -37.83 24.89 4.37
N PRO A 657 -38.69 24.46 5.32
CA PRO A 657 -38.59 23.11 5.89
C PRO A 657 -39.24 22.06 4.99
N LEU A 658 -38.48 21.02 4.60
CA LEU A 658 -39.02 19.79 4.01
C LEU A 658 -39.46 18.83 5.12
N ARG A 659 -40.75 18.49 5.11
CA ARG A 659 -41.40 17.53 6.02
C ARG A 659 -40.86 16.11 5.80
N SER A 660 -40.60 15.44 6.92
CA SER A 660 -40.29 14.01 7.03
C SER A 660 -41.42 13.11 6.53
N TYR A 661 -41.12 12.14 5.67
CA TYR A 661 -41.87 10.88 5.57
C TYR A 661 -40.91 9.71 5.34
N GLY A 662 -41.18 8.60 6.03
CA GLY A 662 -40.29 7.46 6.21
C GLY A 662 -40.27 6.41 5.09
N HIS A 663 -39.56 5.33 5.42
CA HIS A 663 -39.32 4.06 4.71
C HIS A 663 -40.05 3.81 3.38
N GLY A 664 -39.27 3.67 2.31
CA GLY A 664 -39.69 3.03 1.06
C GLY A 664 -38.62 3.13 -0.03
N ARG A 665 -38.28 1.99 -0.65
CA ARG A 665 -37.42 1.89 -1.86
C ARG A 665 -37.83 2.93 -2.90
N MET A 666 -36.89 3.71 -3.45
CA MET A 666 -37.15 4.51 -4.65
C MET A 666 -35.97 4.51 -5.62
N SER A 667 -36.27 3.99 -6.82
CA SER A 667 -35.55 4.14 -8.08
C SER A 667 -35.50 5.62 -8.48
N ILE A 668 -34.33 6.14 -8.81
CA ILE A 668 -34.17 7.51 -9.32
C ILE A 668 -34.39 7.50 -10.84
N ARG A 669 -35.57 7.95 -11.28
CA ARG A 669 -35.80 8.42 -12.66
C ARG A 669 -35.28 9.85 -12.77
N CYS A 670 -34.37 10.06 -13.72
CA CYS A 670 -33.87 11.37 -14.12
C CYS A 670 -35.03 12.28 -14.54
N HIS A 671 -35.20 13.44 -13.89
CA HIS A 671 -36.10 14.51 -14.35
C HIS A 671 -35.25 15.67 -14.85
N ARG A 672 -35.30 15.92 -16.16
CA ARG A 672 -34.81 17.16 -16.79
C ARG A 672 -35.64 18.33 -16.25
N LEU A 673 -34.98 19.37 -15.75
CA LEU A 673 -35.59 20.68 -15.56
C LEU A 673 -35.53 21.48 -16.88
N PRO A 674 -36.46 22.41 -17.16
CA PRO A 674 -36.57 23.09 -18.45
C PRO A 674 -35.55 24.24 -18.62
N ASP A 675 -35.02 24.37 -19.84
CA ASP A 675 -33.95 25.27 -20.31
C ASP A 675 -34.19 26.81 -20.21
N HIS A 676 -35.16 27.30 -19.45
CA HIS A 676 -35.56 28.73 -19.53
C HIS A 676 -35.40 29.59 -18.27
N ALA A 677 -34.73 29.12 -17.21
CA ALA A 677 -34.53 29.91 -15.98
C ALA A 677 -33.09 30.36 -15.69
N VAL A 678 -32.10 30.06 -16.55
CA VAL A 678 -30.67 30.35 -16.30
C VAL A 678 -30.17 31.64 -16.98
N ARG A 679 -31.00 32.34 -17.76
CA ARG A 679 -30.51 33.45 -18.61
C ARG A 679 -30.48 34.86 -18.02
N ASN A 680 -30.87 35.10 -16.76
CA ASN A 680 -31.04 36.49 -16.27
C ASN A 680 -30.33 36.88 -14.96
N VAL A 681 -29.32 36.15 -14.49
CA VAL A 681 -28.53 36.57 -13.30
C VAL A 681 -27.01 36.69 -13.58
N THR A 682 -26.53 36.34 -14.77
CA THR A 682 -25.09 36.35 -15.10
C THR A 682 -24.59 37.58 -15.87
N SER A 683 -25.41 38.61 -16.12
CA SER A 683 -25.03 39.69 -17.04
C SER A 683 -24.50 41.01 -16.43
N ASN A 684 -24.29 41.15 -15.12
CA ASN A 684 -23.90 42.46 -14.55
C ASN A 684 -22.83 42.49 -13.43
N VAL A 685 -22.01 41.44 -13.20
CA VAL A 685 -20.99 41.47 -12.12
C VAL A 685 -19.52 41.38 -12.61
N PHE A 686 -19.26 41.07 -13.87
CA PHE A 686 -17.90 41.14 -14.43
C PHE A 686 -17.84 42.01 -15.69
N LYS A 687 -17.75 43.33 -15.50
CA LYS A 687 -17.11 44.21 -16.47
C LYS A 687 -15.69 44.49 -15.98
N SER A 688 -14.72 43.86 -16.63
CA SER A 688 -13.30 44.21 -16.58
C SER A 688 -13.10 45.67 -17.04
N PRO A 689 -12.18 46.46 -16.46
CA PRO A 689 -11.73 47.71 -17.07
C PRO A 689 -10.95 47.37 -18.34
N GLY A 690 -11.43 47.88 -19.48
CA GLY A 690 -10.86 47.61 -20.80
C GLY A 690 -9.39 48.04 -20.91
N PHE A 691 -8.53 47.08 -21.26
CA PHE A 691 -7.20 47.34 -21.79
C PHE A 691 -7.27 47.41 -23.32
N SER A 692 -7.01 48.60 -23.86
CA SER A 692 -6.70 48.77 -25.28
C SER A 692 -5.18 48.61 -25.44
N LEU A 693 -4.75 47.49 -26.04
CA LEU A 693 -3.39 47.34 -26.53
C LEU A 693 -3.38 47.73 -28.02
N ARG A 694 -2.72 48.85 -28.33
CA ARG A 694 -2.37 49.20 -29.71
C ARG A 694 -1.09 48.45 -30.08
N PHE A 695 -1.15 47.71 -31.19
CA PHE A 695 0.02 47.14 -31.84
C PHE A 695 0.79 48.24 -32.61
N ILE A 696 2.12 48.22 -32.52
CA ILE A 696 3.02 48.67 -33.59
C ILE A 696 3.81 47.44 -34.01
#